data_AF-A0A5B9MLN3-F1
#
_entry.id   AF-A0A5B9MLN3-F1
#
_cell.length_a   1.000
_cell.length_b   1.000
_cell.length_c   1.000
_cell.angle_alpha   90.00
_cell.angle_beta   90.00
_cell.angle_gamma   90.00
#
_symmetry.space_group_name_H-M   'P 1'
#
loop_
_entity.id
_entity.type
_entity.pdbx_description
1 polymer ?
#
loop_
_entity_poly.entity_id
_entity_poly.type
_entity_poly.pdbx_seq_one_letter_code
_entity_poly.pdbx_strand_id
1 'polypeptide(L)'
;MKLSFGPKKRRRQSRRRLPLLQALGHRKLLAAGADLAFYEFANHTNVTPELFSVDTHAETLASEINSPLSLGWTGNGQPPNGLALGGAFNETSEPTPAGGQNDYFELTVTPIDGYVLNLARFSMQIRRNDPDSKDSYSVYFDNDPGPGGDNYSTRLASGRITSEDVFESVHVPLEGIPELTGQTTPVTFRVYAWGTVGLNAMRLDNIRVQEVQQTVGESSLAYYGDAGRLVHPLDALGNRIADFSSAGYRNSDQPLPDVTETIDPSRVVTVAPTSGDDMAALQAAIDQVATFSVGLDGYRGVVQLTAGEYQISDQLTILDDGVVLRGVGDGDDPLTSTILRATGTTQRSLILVGQPSGWASGISNTTHNIVDKYVPAGATSLRVDSTANWNVGDPIIVKRPSTAEWIAEIGMDSIPPRSDGGTVNQWEPGGNFDHLYERVITRIEGDRVFFNAPLMSSFQQEFGGGTVFRYTFPRIENVGIENIRGVSDFTSPTDEAHATTFIELQSVRDAWVRNITGQHFVFATVHATSRALRVTVDDAQSLDPVSIITGARRYPFTIDGQFVLMRNLYSENGRHDFVNNSSWRNRGPNVFLDGVAVDSHDSTGPHQRWSSGTLYDTITTDNMIEARNRGNFGSGHGWGGAGMVFWNARADQFIVQNPPTAQNWVIGSTGTLVNETRFGPQPPATIDAHATPIDFGDPLNPTSSLFVAQHNQRMADPSSQTREYVLGDFDLLQFDGSASADALPVDPQWLADVTTLAGGTPIRSSDQTTDGQYVPFSFQYSLATHEVVRSAVLSLGLRGTGTTTSGDAIWIEDVSLARSLASLGITAPLSTTETTTLTVELTGRDLIALQDGRLDVLLGQHSALDWAVLNLSVTELDSFDFGDAPATYPTTLAQDGARHGATGPRLGATRDEESDGVASATADGELDDGVLFGDIKIGHPMAGVNIDLQNADEAKVDAWIDFDRDGIWQPSEQILTAAPVFAGLQTLNYDLPESAPLGQTIARVRLSSVGGWQPTGFAFDGEVEDYAVTVQAAVAPAIESIVINDGQSQRSRVDRLTVTFNGEVETSEDAFTVRDRATDQQVDLSLAIDVQDGKTIATLTFLPGPAVATAATGLHSLRDGNYELTVVGSLVTSGPLAMDDNVTFGDQASDAFFRHYGDTDGDRDVDGQDYGRFGLTFLRSPTDDGFRADLDSDGDNDVDGQDYGRFGTRFLKRLDF
;
A
#
# COMPACT_ATOMS: atom_id res chain seq x y z
N MET A 1 -50.74 -14.19 -25.18
CA MET A 1 -51.56 -13.34 -24.29
C MET A 1 -50.62 -12.75 -23.25
N LYS A 2 -50.48 -11.40 -23.19
CA LYS A 2 -49.88 -10.54 -22.12
C LYS A 2 -48.40 -10.80 -21.71
N LEU A 3 -47.43 -9.90 -21.96
CA LEU A 3 -47.04 -8.64 -21.26
C LEU A 3 -46.39 -8.83 -19.86
N SER A 4 -45.07 -8.56 -19.70
CA SER A 4 -44.49 -7.40 -18.96
C SER A 4 -42.97 -7.48 -18.61
N PHE A 5 -42.25 -6.40 -18.95
CA PHE A 5 -41.06 -5.69 -18.40
C PHE A 5 -40.09 -6.24 -17.31
N GLY A 6 -38.77 -6.12 -17.62
CA GLY A 6 -37.52 -5.72 -16.88
C GLY A 6 -37.28 -5.95 -15.37
N PRO A 7 -36.02 -5.86 -14.81
CA PRO A 7 -34.93 -4.94 -15.21
C PRO A 7 -33.45 -5.45 -15.17
N LYS A 8 -32.57 -4.57 -15.69
CA LYS A 8 -31.09 -4.36 -15.58
C LYS A 8 -30.21 -5.30 -14.72
N LYS A 9 -29.17 -5.90 -15.34
CA LYS A 9 -27.95 -6.40 -14.69
C LYS A 9 -26.78 -5.43 -14.90
N ARG A 10 -26.24 -4.86 -13.81
CA ARG A 10 -24.90 -4.22 -13.76
C ARG A 10 -23.85 -5.34 -13.66
N ARG A 11 -22.88 -5.38 -14.57
CA ARG A 11 -21.68 -6.23 -14.47
C ARG A 11 -20.61 -5.46 -13.69
N ARG A 12 -20.23 -5.96 -12.52
CA ARG A 12 -19.01 -5.59 -11.79
C ARG A 12 -17.82 -6.26 -12.49
N GLN A 13 -16.79 -5.49 -12.83
CA GLN A 13 -15.47 -5.99 -13.22
C GLN A 13 -14.74 -6.47 -11.95
N SER A 14 -14.35 -7.74 -11.91
CA SER A 14 -13.43 -8.27 -10.91
C SER A 14 -12.00 -7.93 -11.33
N ARG A 15 -11.25 -7.24 -10.46
CA ARG A 15 -9.79 -7.13 -10.58
C ARG A 15 -9.21 -8.47 -10.10
N ARG A 16 -8.63 -9.27 -11.01
CA ARG A 16 -7.86 -10.46 -10.65
C ARG A 16 -6.51 -10.03 -10.08
N ARG A 17 -6.24 -10.35 -8.81
CA ARG A 17 -4.87 -10.47 -8.29
C ARG A 17 -4.16 -11.60 -9.03
N LEU A 18 -2.99 -11.33 -9.59
CA LEU A 18 -2.06 -12.35 -10.11
C LEU A 18 -1.02 -12.62 -9.02
N PRO A 19 -0.75 -13.88 -8.62
CA PRO A 19 0.30 -14.19 -7.66
C PRO A 19 1.69 -14.06 -8.30
N LEU A 20 2.58 -13.32 -7.63
CA LEU A 20 3.88 -12.81 -8.08
C LEU A 20 4.94 -13.89 -8.45
N LEU A 21 4.71 -15.17 -8.17
CA LEU A 21 5.77 -16.20 -8.14
C LEU A 21 5.96 -17.04 -9.42
N GLN A 22 5.34 -16.66 -10.54
CA GLN A 22 5.61 -17.30 -11.86
C GLN A 22 6.30 -16.38 -12.89
N ALA A 23 6.66 -15.15 -12.53
CA ALA A 23 7.28 -14.20 -13.47
C ALA A 23 8.79 -14.40 -13.72
N LEU A 24 9.48 -15.17 -12.88
CA LEU A 24 10.96 -15.25 -12.87
C LEU A 24 11.58 -16.23 -13.90
N GLY A 25 10.78 -16.92 -14.72
CA GLY A 25 11.27 -17.99 -15.61
C GLY A 25 11.47 -17.66 -17.10
N HIS A 26 10.98 -16.52 -17.61
CA HIS A 26 10.82 -16.33 -19.06
C HIS A 26 11.39 -15.05 -19.69
N ARG A 27 12.08 -14.18 -18.95
CA ARG A 27 12.78 -13.02 -19.55
C ARG A 27 14.21 -13.40 -19.95
N LYS A 28 14.34 -14.18 -21.02
CA LYS A 28 15.60 -14.19 -21.79
C LYS A 28 15.71 -12.85 -22.50
N LEU A 29 16.61 -12.01 -21.99
CA LEU A 29 17.35 -10.93 -22.65
C LEU A 29 17.11 -10.86 -24.17
N LEU A 30 16.30 -9.89 -24.59
CA LEU A 30 16.39 -9.33 -25.94
C LEU A 30 17.60 -8.38 -25.94
N ALA A 31 18.40 -8.45 -27.00
CA ALA A 31 19.68 -7.74 -27.09
C ALA A 31 19.48 -6.22 -27.09
N ALA A 32 20.46 -5.49 -26.54
CA ALA A 32 20.53 -4.04 -26.63
C ALA A 32 20.58 -3.59 -28.10
N GLY A 33 19.62 -2.76 -28.51
CA GLY A 33 19.62 -2.07 -29.79
C GLY A 33 18.36 -2.27 -30.63
N ALA A 34 17.58 -1.18 -30.70
CA ALA A 34 16.50 -0.84 -31.65
C ALA A 34 15.06 -1.28 -31.31
N ASP A 35 14.20 -0.28 -31.08
CA ASP A 35 13.01 -0.01 -31.89
C ASP A 35 12.69 1.49 -31.74
N LEU A 36 12.72 2.23 -32.85
CA LEU A 36 12.49 3.68 -32.87
C LEU A 36 11.15 4.02 -33.49
N ALA A 37 10.57 5.15 -33.04
CA ALA A 37 9.46 5.78 -33.72
C ALA A 37 9.69 7.28 -33.99
N PHE A 38 9.18 7.76 -35.12
CA PHE A 38 9.07 9.19 -35.45
C PHE A 38 7.69 9.72 -35.05
N TYR A 39 7.64 10.96 -34.56
CA TYR A 39 6.41 11.58 -34.05
C TYR A 39 5.96 12.74 -34.93
N GLU A 40 4.68 12.81 -35.27
CA GLU A 40 4.07 13.95 -35.98
C GLU A 40 2.87 14.49 -35.19
N PHE A 41 2.82 15.81 -35.00
CA PHE A 41 1.78 16.50 -34.23
C PHE A 41 1.01 17.49 -35.10
N ALA A 42 -0.32 17.39 -35.08
CA ALA A 42 -1.20 18.30 -35.80
C ALA A 42 -2.38 18.74 -34.91
N ASN A 43 -2.64 20.05 -34.89
CA ASN A 43 -3.92 20.57 -34.38
C ASN A 43 -4.86 20.75 -35.55
N HIS A 44 -6.05 20.18 -35.42
CA HIS A 44 -7.11 20.35 -36.39
C HIS A 44 -8.10 21.36 -35.80
N THR A 45 -8.28 22.48 -36.50
CA THR A 45 -9.35 23.46 -36.23
C THR A 45 -10.08 23.75 -37.54
N ASN A 46 -11.16 24.54 -37.53
CA ASN A 46 -11.96 24.87 -38.74
C ASN A 46 -11.20 25.65 -39.84
N VAL A 47 -9.89 25.87 -39.68
CA VAL A 47 -8.98 26.43 -40.68
C VAL A 47 -7.77 25.51 -40.77
N THR A 48 -7.19 25.37 -41.96
CA THR A 48 -6.01 24.56 -42.36
C THR A 48 -5.17 24.01 -41.18
N PRO A 49 -4.89 22.70 -41.10
CA PRO A 49 -4.11 22.12 -40.00
C PRO A 49 -2.79 22.88 -39.83
N GLU A 50 -2.56 23.40 -38.62
CA GLU A 50 -1.28 23.96 -38.24
C GLU A 50 -0.38 22.79 -37.82
N LEU A 51 0.74 22.61 -38.51
CA LEU A 51 1.78 21.65 -38.15
C LEU A 51 2.71 22.32 -37.15
N PHE A 52 2.82 21.77 -35.94
CA PHE A 52 3.55 22.40 -34.82
C PHE A 52 5.04 22.05 -34.81
N SER A 53 5.46 21.05 -35.59
CA SER A 53 6.86 20.78 -35.88
C SER A 53 6.98 20.23 -37.29
N VAL A 54 7.67 20.96 -38.18
CA VAL A 54 8.38 20.32 -39.29
C VAL A 54 9.80 20.22 -38.79
N ASP A 55 10.03 19.27 -37.88
CA ASP A 55 11.37 19.06 -37.39
C ASP A 55 12.16 18.43 -38.55
N THR A 56 12.89 19.28 -39.27
CA THR A 56 13.80 18.86 -40.33
C THR A 56 15.17 18.62 -39.72
N HIS A 57 15.23 17.91 -38.60
CA HIS A 57 16.43 17.17 -38.25
C HIS A 57 16.53 15.95 -39.17
N ALA A 58 17.06 16.19 -40.36
CA ALA A 58 17.65 15.12 -41.14
C ALA A 58 18.79 14.53 -40.30
N GLU A 59 18.59 13.30 -39.80
CA GLU A 59 19.52 12.47 -39.02
C GLU A 59 19.42 12.52 -37.47
N THR A 60 18.21 12.57 -36.90
CA THR A 60 18.01 12.21 -35.47
C THR A 60 18.07 10.69 -35.26
N LEU A 61 18.96 10.21 -34.39
CA LEU A 61 19.15 8.78 -34.04
C LEU A 61 18.29 8.34 -32.84
N ALA A 62 18.26 7.03 -32.56
CA ALA A 62 17.30 6.45 -31.62
C ALA A 62 17.39 6.95 -30.21
N SER A 63 18.63 6.99 -29.80
CA SER A 63 19.12 7.49 -28.52
C SER A 63 18.76 8.95 -28.27
N GLU A 64 18.30 9.67 -29.29
CA GLU A 64 17.97 11.09 -29.20
C GLU A 64 16.49 11.34 -28.81
N ILE A 65 15.64 10.30 -28.78
CA ILE A 65 14.20 10.40 -28.40
C ILE A 65 13.87 9.40 -27.26
N ASN A 66 14.45 9.62 -26.07
CA ASN A 66 14.22 8.80 -24.87
C ASN A 66 13.75 9.65 -23.67
N SER A 67 13.18 10.83 -23.93
CA SER A 67 12.52 11.71 -22.94
C SER A 67 11.10 12.01 -23.42
N PRO A 68 10.15 12.41 -22.55
CA PRO A 68 8.91 13.02 -23.02
C PRO A 68 9.27 14.10 -24.04
N LEU A 69 8.80 13.94 -25.29
CA LEU A 69 8.83 15.03 -26.26
C LEU A 69 7.94 16.12 -25.69
N SER A 70 8.53 17.10 -25.02
CA SER A 70 7.91 18.42 -24.91
C SER A 70 7.68 18.89 -26.33
N LEU A 71 6.48 19.39 -26.63
CA LEU A 71 6.13 19.94 -27.93
C LEU A 71 7.00 21.18 -28.19
N GLY A 72 8.21 20.93 -28.69
CA GLY A 72 9.23 21.92 -28.99
C GLY A 72 8.97 22.58 -30.34
N TRP A 73 8.87 23.89 -30.30
CA TRP A 73 9.14 24.91 -31.31
C TRP A 73 9.07 24.58 -32.82
N THR A 74 8.27 25.37 -33.52
CA THR A 74 8.49 25.74 -34.92
C THR A 74 9.73 26.65 -34.99
N GLY A 75 10.82 26.26 -35.65
CA GLY A 75 12.10 27.00 -35.69
C GLY A 75 12.10 28.43 -36.27
N ASN A 76 11.33 29.38 -35.71
CA ASN A 76 11.12 30.71 -36.27
C ASN A 76 11.23 31.90 -35.29
N GLY A 77 11.70 31.73 -34.05
CA GLY A 77 12.03 32.88 -33.20
C GLY A 77 10.85 33.48 -32.42
N GLN A 78 9.78 32.73 -32.20
CA GLN A 78 8.61 33.18 -31.43
C GLN A 78 8.38 32.25 -30.24
N PRO A 79 8.14 32.77 -29.03
CA PRO A 79 7.99 31.96 -27.82
C PRO A 79 6.92 30.88 -28.03
N PRO A 80 7.03 29.72 -27.37
CA PRO A 80 5.89 28.84 -27.30
C PRO A 80 4.83 29.61 -26.51
N ASN A 81 3.74 29.98 -27.18
CA ASN A 81 2.47 30.06 -26.48
C ASN A 81 2.29 28.67 -25.88
N GLY A 82 2.68 28.43 -24.61
CA GLY A 82 2.50 27.10 -23.99
C GLY A 82 1.07 26.69 -24.27
N LEU A 83 0.86 25.63 -25.07
CA LEU A 83 -0.33 25.38 -25.89
C LEU A 83 -1.59 26.16 -25.46
N ALA A 84 -1.64 27.44 -25.83
CA ALA A 84 -2.83 28.24 -25.66
C ALA A 84 -3.77 27.78 -26.79
N LEU A 85 -4.51 26.70 -26.55
CA LEU A 85 -5.60 26.24 -27.43
C LEU A 85 -6.81 27.20 -27.31
N GLY A 86 -6.51 28.48 -27.47
CA GLY A 86 -7.40 29.64 -27.54
C GLY A 86 -8.50 29.43 -28.59
N GLY A 87 -9.53 28.65 -28.26
CA GLY A 87 -10.72 28.46 -29.07
C GLY A 87 -10.84 27.12 -29.83
N ALA A 88 -10.02 26.11 -29.53
CA ALA A 88 -9.92 24.91 -30.39
C ALA A 88 -11.05 23.87 -30.24
N PHE A 89 -11.92 23.96 -29.24
CA PHE A 89 -12.99 22.97 -29.07
C PHE A 89 -14.31 23.67 -28.77
N ASN A 90 -15.32 23.57 -29.65
CA ASN A 90 -16.66 24.13 -29.38
C ASN A 90 -17.71 23.09 -28.94
N GLU A 91 -17.31 21.83 -28.82
CA GLU A 91 -18.26 20.76 -28.56
C GLU A 91 -18.74 20.70 -27.11
N THR A 92 -20.05 20.51 -26.93
CA THR A 92 -20.74 20.41 -25.62
C THR A 92 -21.00 18.95 -25.20
N SER A 93 -20.68 18.01 -26.08
CA SER A 93 -20.78 16.56 -25.88
C SER A 93 -19.57 15.88 -26.50
N GLU A 94 -19.26 14.65 -26.05
CA GLU A 94 -18.14 13.86 -26.59
C GLU A 94 -18.22 13.76 -28.11
N PRO A 95 -17.17 14.22 -28.83
CA PRO A 95 -17.12 14.14 -30.29
C PRO A 95 -17.14 12.68 -30.77
N THR A 96 -17.74 12.42 -31.94
CA THR A 96 -17.65 11.09 -32.58
C THR A 96 -16.53 11.09 -33.61
N PRO A 97 -15.48 10.26 -33.46
CA PRO A 97 -14.31 10.31 -34.36
C PRO A 97 -14.62 10.06 -35.84
N ALA A 98 -15.63 9.24 -36.14
CA ALA A 98 -16.12 8.99 -37.50
C ALA A 98 -17.02 10.11 -38.07
N GLY A 99 -17.36 11.14 -37.28
CA GLY A 99 -18.31 12.20 -37.62
C GLY A 99 -17.72 13.38 -38.40
N GLY A 100 -16.40 13.40 -38.64
CA GLY A 100 -15.73 14.51 -39.33
C GLY A 100 -15.70 15.81 -38.52
N GLN A 101 -15.75 15.72 -37.19
CA GLN A 101 -15.54 16.87 -36.31
C GLN A 101 -14.07 17.26 -36.31
N ASN A 102 -13.80 18.54 -36.50
CA ASN A 102 -12.45 19.04 -36.76
C ASN A 102 -11.65 19.34 -35.49
N ASP A 103 -12.27 19.42 -34.31
CA ASP A 103 -11.66 19.92 -33.08
C ASP A 103 -11.01 18.76 -32.27
N TYR A 104 -9.76 18.42 -32.59
CA TYR A 104 -8.96 17.39 -31.89
C TYR A 104 -7.46 17.65 -31.97
N PHE A 105 -6.74 17.12 -30.97
CA PHE A 105 -5.29 16.96 -31.03
C PHE A 105 -4.96 15.58 -31.59
N GLU A 106 -4.01 15.52 -32.54
CA GLU A 106 -3.54 14.27 -33.12
C GLU A 106 -2.03 14.10 -32.91
N LEU A 107 -1.64 12.87 -32.58
CA LEU A 107 -0.25 12.43 -32.45
C LEU A 107 -0.05 11.12 -33.20
N THR A 108 0.87 11.09 -34.16
CA THR A 108 1.23 9.86 -34.88
C THR A 108 2.58 9.34 -34.44
N VAL A 109 2.67 8.04 -34.16
CA VAL A 109 3.88 7.29 -33.78
C VAL A 109 4.22 6.34 -34.93
N THR A 110 5.28 6.65 -35.68
CA THR A 110 5.67 5.91 -36.90
C THR A 110 6.82 4.96 -36.61
N PRO A 111 6.68 3.63 -36.75
CA PRO A 111 7.79 2.69 -36.61
C PRO A 111 8.87 2.94 -37.67
N ILE A 112 10.14 2.73 -37.31
CA ILE A 112 11.22 2.72 -38.30
C ILE A 112 11.11 1.52 -39.25
N ASP A 113 11.46 1.75 -40.52
CA ASP A 113 11.59 0.73 -41.54
C ASP A 113 12.41 -0.48 -41.08
N GLY A 114 11.76 -1.65 -41.03
CA GLY A 114 12.39 -2.93 -40.65
C GLY A 114 12.24 -3.31 -39.17
N TYR A 115 11.56 -2.48 -38.38
CA TYR A 115 11.38 -2.62 -36.93
C TYR A 115 9.88 -2.67 -36.55
N VAL A 116 9.54 -3.15 -35.35
CA VAL A 116 8.15 -3.35 -34.91
C VAL A 116 7.83 -2.55 -33.64
N LEU A 117 6.81 -1.70 -33.69
CA LEU A 117 6.36 -0.90 -32.56
C LEU A 117 5.48 -1.71 -31.59
N ASN A 118 5.74 -1.62 -30.28
CA ASN A 118 5.02 -2.38 -29.24
C ASN A 118 4.57 -1.49 -28.08
N LEU A 119 3.48 -0.72 -28.22
CA LEU A 119 3.10 0.33 -27.26
C LEU A 119 2.62 -0.26 -25.91
N ALA A 120 3.25 0.17 -24.81
CA ALA A 120 2.92 -0.29 -23.46
C ALA A 120 1.99 0.69 -22.70
N ARG A 121 2.09 1.99 -22.96
CA ARG A 121 1.34 3.02 -22.23
C ARG A 121 1.15 4.30 -23.06
N PHE A 122 0.02 4.97 -22.86
CA PHE A 122 -0.22 6.36 -23.26
C PHE A 122 -0.33 7.21 -22.00
N SER A 123 0.24 8.41 -22.02
CA SER A 123 0.10 9.39 -20.94
C SER A 123 -0.27 10.76 -21.50
N MET A 124 -0.89 11.59 -20.68
CA MET A 124 -1.01 13.03 -20.93
C MET A 124 -1.17 13.75 -19.59
N GLN A 125 -0.68 14.98 -19.48
CA GLN A 125 -1.07 15.89 -18.41
C GLN A 125 -2.14 16.85 -18.94
N ILE A 126 -3.11 17.20 -18.11
CA ILE A 126 -4.24 18.05 -18.48
C ILE A 126 -4.66 18.89 -17.27
N ARG A 127 -5.03 20.15 -17.47
CA ARG A 127 -5.53 21.03 -16.40
C ARG A 127 -6.65 21.94 -16.88
N ARG A 128 -7.42 22.48 -15.93
CA ARG A 128 -8.32 23.62 -16.20
C ARG A 128 -7.63 24.88 -15.69
N ASN A 129 -7.62 25.95 -16.49
CA ASN A 129 -7.06 27.24 -16.10
C ASN A 129 -8.14 28.29 -15.81
N ASP A 130 -9.42 27.88 -15.86
CA ASP A 130 -10.58 28.74 -15.64
C ASP A 130 -11.73 27.87 -15.09
N PRO A 131 -12.41 28.25 -13.98
CA PRO A 131 -13.61 27.57 -13.48
C PRO A 131 -14.77 27.47 -14.47
N ASP A 132 -14.75 28.27 -15.54
CA ASP A 132 -15.71 28.21 -16.63
C ASP A 132 -15.15 27.44 -17.86
N SER A 133 -13.98 26.80 -17.77
CA SER A 133 -13.42 26.00 -18.86
C SER A 133 -14.13 24.65 -19.02
N LYS A 134 -14.01 24.06 -20.22
CA LYS A 134 -14.37 22.66 -20.47
C LYS A 134 -13.72 21.72 -19.46
N ASP A 135 -14.40 20.62 -19.20
CA ASP A 135 -14.11 19.74 -18.09
C ASP A 135 -14.04 18.26 -18.48
N SER A 136 -14.15 17.87 -19.74
CA SER A 136 -14.21 16.46 -20.15
C SER A 136 -13.25 16.14 -21.30
N TYR A 137 -12.69 14.92 -21.31
CA TYR A 137 -11.73 14.46 -22.33
C TYR A 137 -11.97 13.01 -22.77
N SER A 138 -11.48 12.64 -23.96
CA SER A 138 -11.37 11.26 -24.43
C SER A 138 -10.15 11.05 -25.33
N VAL A 139 -9.63 9.82 -25.32
CA VAL A 139 -8.46 9.39 -26.07
C VAL A 139 -8.84 8.20 -26.94
N TYR A 140 -8.51 8.28 -28.22
CA TYR A 140 -8.68 7.23 -29.22
C TYR A 140 -7.34 6.92 -29.89
N PHE A 141 -7.25 5.77 -30.55
CA PHE A 141 -6.16 5.47 -31.48
C PHE A 141 -6.67 4.91 -32.80
N ASP A 142 -5.82 4.94 -33.82
CA ASP A 142 -5.96 4.26 -35.10
C ASP A 142 -4.60 3.66 -35.49
N ASN A 143 -4.55 2.36 -35.73
CA ASN A 143 -3.32 1.65 -36.10
C ASN A 143 -3.18 1.38 -37.61
N ASP A 144 -4.15 1.84 -38.41
CA ASP A 144 -4.17 1.76 -39.87
C ASP A 144 -4.79 3.04 -40.45
N PRO A 145 -4.04 4.16 -40.52
CA PRO A 145 -4.58 5.45 -40.98
C PRO A 145 -5.01 5.47 -42.47
N GLY A 146 -4.92 4.34 -43.18
CA GLY A 146 -5.37 4.18 -44.56
C GLY A 146 -6.89 3.95 -44.73
N PRO A 147 -7.39 3.95 -45.98
CA PRO A 147 -8.80 3.67 -46.27
C PRO A 147 -9.18 2.22 -45.89
N GLY A 148 -9.75 2.04 -44.70
CA GLY A 148 -10.17 0.73 -44.19
C GLY A 148 -9.74 0.40 -42.76
N GLY A 149 -8.95 1.26 -42.11
CA GLY A 149 -8.55 1.11 -40.71
C GLY A 149 -9.68 1.24 -39.69
N ASP A 150 -9.34 1.25 -38.41
CA ASP A 150 -10.34 1.32 -37.35
C ASP A 150 -11.02 2.70 -37.24
N ASN A 151 -10.48 3.71 -37.94
CA ASN A 151 -10.99 5.08 -38.04
C ASN A 151 -11.31 5.67 -36.65
N TYR A 152 -10.43 5.44 -35.67
CA TYR A 152 -10.58 5.91 -34.29
C TYR A 152 -11.85 5.39 -33.61
N SER A 153 -12.28 4.17 -33.93
CA SER A 153 -13.46 3.56 -33.29
C SER A 153 -13.16 2.97 -31.90
N THR A 154 -11.88 2.77 -31.57
CA THR A 154 -11.45 2.22 -30.29
C THR A 154 -11.07 3.32 -29.30
N ARG A 155 -11.88 3.50 -28.26
CA ARG A 155 -11.62 4.46 -27.18
C ARG A 155 -10.69 3.84 -26.13
N LEU A 156 -9.57 4.49 -25.87
CA LEU A 156 -8.59 4.13 -24.85
C LEU A 156 -8.99 4.63 -23.47
N ALA A 157 -9.41 5.89 -23.37
CA ALA A 157 -9.85 6.48 -22.12
C ALA A 157 -10.86 7.61 -22.34
N SER A 158 -11.63 7.92 -21.29
CA SER A 158 -12.36 9.17 -21.16
C SER A 158 -12.56 9.52 -19.68
N GLY A 159 -12.69 10.81 -19.38
CA GLY A 159 -12.79 11.29 -18.01
C GLY A 159 -13.24 12.74 -17.91
N ARG A 160 -13.41 13.20 -16.67
CA ARG A 160 -13.69 14.60 -16.34
C ARG A 160 -12.46 15.16 -15.62
N ILE A 161 -12.02 16.34 -16.01
CA ILE A 161 -10.98 17.13 -15.35
C ILE A 161 -11.64 17.84 -14.18
N THR A 162 -11.13 17.61 -12.98
CA THR A 162 -11.74 18.10 -11.73
C THR A 162 -10.96 19.23 -11.08
N SER A 163 -9.67 19.36 -11.40
CA SER A 163 -8.76 20.32 -10.81
C SER A 163 -8.65 21.61 -11.63
N GLU A 164 -8.59 22.73 -10.92
CA GLU A 164 -8.32 24.07 -11.45
C GLU A 164 -6.89 24.47 -11.08
N ASP A 165 -6.17 25.08 -12.03
CA ASP A 165 -4.77 25.53 -11.92
C ASP A 165 -3.76 24.43 -11.52
N VAL A 166 -4.14 23.15 -11.58
CA VAL A 166 -3.31 21.98 -11.23
C VAL A 166 -3.39 20.94 -12.36
N PHE A 167 -2.26 20.34 -12.71
CA PHE A 167 -2.22 19.24 -13.67
C PHE A 167 -2.75 17.93 -13.09
N GLU A 168 -3.70 17.33 -13.80
CA GLU A 168 -4.05 15.91 -13.70
C GLU A 168 -3.25 15.12 -14.72
N SER A 169 -2.62 14.03 -14.28
CA SER A 169 -1.99 13.08 -15.18
C SER A 169 -2.97 11.97 -15.54
N VAL A 170 -3.24 11.79 -16.83
CA VAL A 170 -4.04 10.71 -17.38
C VAL A 170 -3.09 9.65 -17.94
N HIS A 171 -3.22 8.42 -17.46
CA HIS A 171 -2.44 7.27 -17.94
C HIS A 171 -3.37 6.18 -18.44
N VAL A 172 -3.06 5.65 -19.61
CA VAL A 172 -3.78 4.54 -20.21
C VAL A 172 -2.81 3.38 -20.45
N PRO A 173 -2.95 2.25 -19.74
CA PRO A 173 -2.19 1.06 -20.06
C PRO A 173 -2.61 0.55 -21.44
N LEU A 174 -1.63 0.35 -22.33
CA LEU A 174 -1.85 -0.18 -23.67
C LEU A 174 -1.41 -1.65 -23.77
N GLU A 175 -0.66 -2.13 -22.78
CA GLU A 175 -0.22 -3.52 -22.69
C GLU A 175 -1.43 -4.47 -22.72
N GLY A 176 -1.41 -5.43 -23.65
CA GLY A 176 -2.49 -6.38 -23.86
C GLY A 176 -3.58 -5.94 -24.83
N ILE A 177 -3.47 -4.77 -25.46
CA ILE A 177 -4.27 -4.37 -26.63
C ILE A 177 -3.59 -4.97 -27.88
N PRO A 178 -4.14 -6.04 -28.49
CA PRO A 178 -3.50 -6.73 -29.62
C PRO A 178 -3.20 -5.81 -30.80
N GLU A 179 -4.03 -4.79 -31.00
CA GLU A 179 -3.93 -3.78 -32.06
C GLU A 179 -2.74 -2.83 -31.91
N LEU A 180 -2.07 -2.82 -30.75
CA LEU A 180 -0.95 -1.93 -30.42
C LEU A 180 0.38 -2.66 -30.18
N THR A 181 0.38 -3.98 -30.42
CA THR A 181 1.56 -4.85 -30.32
C THR A 181 2.05 -5.25 -31.71
N GLY A 182 3.36 -5.24 -31.94
CA GLY A 182 4.01 -5.70 -33.18
C GLY A 182 3.68 -4.87 -34.43
N GLN A 183 3.41 -3.58 -34.27
CA GLN A 183 2.96 -2.69 -35.35
C GLN A 183 4.10 -2.36 -36.31
N THR A 184 3.89 -2.61 -37.59
CA THR A 184 4.83 -2.24 -38.68
C THR A 184 4.40 -0.97 -39.42
N THR A 185 3.28 -0.37 -39.01
CA THR A 185 2.66 0.83 -39.57
C THR A 185 2.52 1.90 -38.50
N PRO A 186 2.39 3.19 -38.87
CA PRO A 186 2.14 4.25 -37.91
C PRO A 186 0.87 4.02 -37.08
N VAL A 187 0.94 4.35 -35.79
CA VAL A 187 -0.21 4.39 -34.88
C VAL A 187 -0.51 5.83 -34.53
N THR A 188 -1.74 6.27 -34.72
CA THR A 188 -2.16 7.65 -34.47
C THR A 188 -3.11 7.72 -33.28
N PHE A 189 -2.86 8.61 -32.33
CA PHE A 189 -3.72 8.91 -31.19
C PHE A 189 -4.48 10.21 -31.41
N ARG A 190 -5.75 10.24 -31.00
CA ARG A 190 -6.56 11.46 -30.97
C ARG A 190 -7.06 11.77 -29.58
N VAL A 191 -6.88 13.01 -29.14
CA VAL A 191 -7.40 13.54 -27.89
C VAL A 191 -8.48 14.56 -28.18
N TYR A 192 -9.67 14.32 -27.63
CA TYR A 192 -10.82 15.23 -27.72
C TYR A 192 -11.11 15.84 -26.36
N ALA A 193 -11.72 17.02 -26.36
CA ALA A 193 -12.24 17.66 -25.17
C ALA A 193 -13.57 18.40 -25.36
N TRP A 194 -14.48 18.30 -24.38
CA TRP A 194 -15.84 18.85 -24.42
C TRP A 194 -16.34 19.26 -23.02
N GLY A 195 -17.48 19.94 -22.94
CA GLY A 195 -18.09 20.31 -21.66
C GLY A 195 -19.21 21.34 -21.80
N THR A 196 -19.99 21.56 -20.75
CA THR A 196 -21.14 22.49 -20.73
C THR A 196 -20.82 23.80 -20.00
N VAL A 197 -20.81 24.89 -20.79
CA VAL A 197 -20.87 26.33 -20.42
C VAL A 197 -19.55 27.05 -20.11
N GLY A 198 -19.16 27.98 -21.00
CA GLY A 198 -18.14 29.02 -20.81
C GLY A 198 -17.53 29.46 -22.15
N LEU A 199 -17.47 30.77 -22.43
CA LEU A 199 -16.98 31.36 -23.69
C LEU A 199 -15.45 31.43 -23.80
N ASN A 200 -14.72 30.82 -22.85
CA ASN A 200 -13.26 30.87 -22.79
C ASN A 200 -12.63 29.52 -23.13
N ALA A 201 -11.44 29.60 -23.73
CA ALA A 201 -10.69 28.47 -24.24
C ALA A 201 -10.21 27.52 -23.15
N MET A 202 -10.34 26.22 -23.38
CA MET A 202 -9.63 25.20 -22.59
C MET A 202 -8.17 25.16 -23.06
N ARG A 203 -7.22 25.27 -22.13
CA ARG A 203 -5.79 25.12 -22.39
C ARG A 203 -5.40 23.67 -22.10
N LEU A 204 -5.12 22.87 -23.14
CA LEU A 204 -4.43 21.59 -22.95
C LEU A 204 -2.93 21.91 -22.94
N ASP A 205 -2.39 22.09 -21.74
CA ASP A 205 -0.95 22.20 -21.57
C ASP A 205 -0.35 20.78 -21.47
N ASN A 206 0.79 20.55 -22.11
CA ASN A 206 1.68 19.42 -21.81
C ASN A 206 1.11 18.00 -22.07
N ILE A 207 0.58 17.76 -23.28
CA ILE A 207 0.27 16.40 -23.75
C ILE A 207 1.60 15.64 -23.95
N ARG A 208 1.93 14.76 -23.00
CA ARG A 208 3.17 13.97 -23.00
C ARG A 208 2.91 12.50 -23.31
N VAL A 209 3.20 12.05 -24.52
CA VAL A 209 3.31 10.60 -24.76
C VAL A 209 4.70 10.14 -24.38
N GLN A 210 4.78 9.49 -23.22
CA GLN A 210 5.99 8.81 -22.79
C GLN A 210 6.18 7.54 -23.62
N GLU A 211 7.43 7.33 -23.99
CA GLU A 211 7.97 6.25 -24.81
C GLU A 211 7.35 4.87 -24.56
N VAL A 212 7.28 4.15 -25.68
CA VAL A 212 7.07 2.71 -25.77
C VAL A 212 8.32 1.98 -25.26
N GLN A 213 8.38 1.71 -23.97
CA GLN A 213 9.58 1.08 -23.42
C GLN A 213 9.60 -0.44 -23.62
N GLN A 214 10.55 -0.90 -24.44
CA GLN A 214 10.80 -2.32 -24.72
C GLN A 214 11.82 -2.97 -23.77
N THR A 215 12.42 -2.25 -22.83
CA THR A 215 13.22 -2.85 -21.76
C THR A 215 13.36 -1.88 -20.58
N VAL A 216 12.80 -2.27 -19.43
CA VAL A 216 12.91 -1.53 -18.17
C VAL A 216 13.74 -2.33 -17.17
N GLY A 217 14.52 -1.63 -16.37
CA GLY A 217 15.34 -2.21 -15.32
C GLY A 217 14.67 -2.11 -13.95
N GLU A 218 15.09 -2.98 -13.04
CA GLU A 218 14.89 -2.79 -11.61
C GLU A 218 16.23 -2.31 -11.03
N SER A 219 16.20 -1.39 -10.06
CA SER A 219 17.44 -0.97 -9.39
C SER A 219 17.72 -1.89 -8.21
N SER A 220 18.98 -2.23 -8.00
CA SER A 220 19.45 -2.91 -6.79
C SER A 220 19.66 -1.96 -5.60
N LEU A 221 19.54 -0.65 -5.82
CA LEU A 221 19.81 0.40 -4.82
C LEU A 221 18.54 1.09 -4.31
N ALA A 222 17.42 0.98 -5.04
CA ALA A 222 16.08 1.34 -4.58
C ALA A 222 15.02 0.54 -5.35
N TYR A 223 14.27 -0.31 -4.67
CA TYR A 223 13.26 -1.19 -5.29
C TYR A 223 12.11 -1.49 -4.34
N TYR A 224 10.96 -1.89 -4.88
CA TYR A 224 9.85 -2.42 -4.08
C TYR A 224 10.16 -3.87 -3.66
N GLY A 225 10.17 -4.13 -2.35
CA GLY A 225 10.33 -5.45 -1.75
C GLY A 225 9.06 -6.30 -1.86
N ASP A 226 9.09 -7.49 -1.26
CA ASP A 226 8.02 -8.48 -1.36
C ASP A 226 6.69 -7.99 -0.73
N ALA A 227 6.75 -7.12 0.28
CA ALA A 227 5.56 -6.51 0.86
C ALA A 227 5.08 -5.25 0.12
N GLY A 228 5.71 -4.91 -1.02
CA GLY A 228 5.41 -3.71 -1.80
C GLY A 228 5.99 -2.43 -1.19
N ARG A 229 6.90 -2.52 -0.22
CA ARG A 229 7.60 -1.38 0.39
C ARG A 229 8.86 -1.04 -0.41
N LEU A 230 9.12 0.24 -0.63
CA LEU A 230 10.37 0.75 -1.17
C LEU A 230 11.51 0.53 -0.15
N VAL A 231 12.50 -0.27 -0.57
CA VAL A 231 13.70 -0.64 0.18
C VAL A 231 14.91 0.12 -0.36
N HIS A 232 15.74 0.63 0.55
CA HIS A 232 17.03 1.28 0.25
C HIS A 232 18.17 0.50 0.91
N PRO A 233 18.79 -0.46 0.21
CA PRO A 233 19.90 -1.22 0.76
C PRO A 233 21.07 -0.33 1.20
N LEU A 234 21.74 -0.75 2.26
CA LEU A 234 22.91 -0.08 2.80
C LEU A 234 24.19 -0.59 2.12
N ASP A 235 25.17 0.30 1.91
CA ASP A 235 26.54 -0.07 1.55
C ASP A 235 27.35 -0.57 2.76
N ALA A 236 28.60 -0.97 2.55
CA ALA A 236 29.47 -1.52 3.59
C ALA A 236 29.68 -0.58 4.81
N LEU A 237 29.54 0.73 4.63
CA LEU A 237 29.63 1.75 5.69
C LEU A 237 28.25 2.25 6.13
N GLY A 238 27.17 1.59 5.74
CA GLY A 238 25.81 1.97 6.09
C GLY A 238 25.22 3.10 5.24
N ASN A 239 25.92 3.62 4.23
CA ASN A 239 25.37 4.70 3.40
C ASN A 239 24.30 4.17 2.46
N ARG A 240 23.36 5.03 2.10
CA ARG A 240 22.27 4.72 1.17
C ARG A 240 21.84 5.94 0.38
N ILE A 241 21.05 5.67 -0.67
CA ILE A 241 20.20 6.70 -1.27
C ILE A 241 19.26 7.22 -0.17
N ALA A 242 19.34 8.51 0.10
CA ALA A 242 18.51 9.15 1.12
C ALA A 242 17.04 9.21 0.69
N ASP A 243 16.14 9.33 1.67
CA ASP A 243 14.75 9.68 1.43
C ASP A 243 14.60 11.18 1.14
N PHE A 244 14.14 11.51 -0.06
CA PHE A 244 13.91 12.88 -0.52
C PHE A 244 12.45 13.34 -0.38
N SER A 245 11.55 12.47 0.06
CA SER A 245 10.10 12.70 0.10
C SER A 245 9.65 13.87 0.98
N SER A 246 10.54 14.38 1.84
CA SER A 246 10.31 15.55 2.70
C SER A 246 10.66 16.88 2.04
N ALA A 247 11.17 16.89 0.80
CA ALA A 247 11.39 18.12 0.03
C ALA A 247 10.06 18.71 -0.45
N GLY A 248 9.91 20.04 -0.38
CA GLY A 248 8.72 20.78 -0.80
C GLY A 248 8.02 21.53 0.33
N TYR A 249 7.05 22.34 -0.06
CA TYR A 249 6.09 23.04 0.80
C TYR A 249 5.53 22.11 1.87
N ARG A 250 5.63 22.49 3.15
CA ARG A 250 5.20 21.66 4.30
C ARG A 250 5.69 20.21 4.23
N ASN A 251 6.95 20.03 3.83
CA ASN A 251 7.57 18.74 3.64
C ASN A 251 6.87 17.84 2.62
N SER A 252 6.07 18.39 1.70
CA SER A 252 5.16 17.66 0.81
C SER A 252 4.06 16.87 1.50
N ASP A 253 3.80 17.10 2.79
CA ASP A 253 2.75 16.38 3.54
C ASP A 253 1.33 16.80 3.11
N GLN A 254 1.24 17.93 2.40
CA GLN A 254 0.00 18.53 1.95
C GLN A 254 0.17 19.00 0.50
N PRO A 255 -0.89 18.93 -0.32
CA PRO A 255 -0.88 19.57 -1.63
C PRO A 255 -0.67 21.08 -1.50
N LEU A 256 -0.22 21.71 -2.58
CA LEU A 256 -0.20 23.17 -2.64
C LEU A 256 -1.63 23.71 -2.47
N PRO A 257 -1.82 24.79 -1.70
CA PRO A 257 -3.15 25.31 -1.39
C PRO A 257 -3.84 25.85 -2.65
N ASP A 258 -5.13 25.53 -2.82
CA ASP A 258 -6.00 26.31 -3.69
C ASP A 258 -6.47 27.54 -2.91
N VAL A 259 -5.80 28.66 -3.15
CA VAL A 259 -6.06 29.92 -2.43
C VAL A 259 -7.43 30.52 -2.75
N THR A 260 -8.06 30.15 -3.86
CA THR A 260 -9.39 30.66 -4.23
C THR A 260 -10.50 30.01 -3.40
N GLU A 261 -10.31 28.76 -2.99
CA GLU A 261 -11.21 28.04 -2.09
C GLU A 261 -10.84 28.27 -0.61
N THR A 262 -9.53 28.33 -0.31
CA THR A 262 -9.03 28.32 1.06
C THR A 262 -9.18 29.68 1.75
N ILE A 263 -8.98 30.79 1.03
CA ILE A 263 -8.93 32.13 1.61
C ILE A 263 -10.26 32.85 1.39
N ASP A 264 -10.82 33.41 2.48
CA ASP A 264 -12.08 34.17 2.43
C ASP A 264 -12.02 35.31 1.37
N PRO A 265 -13.00 35.40 0.45
CA PRO A 265 -13.02 36.43 -0.60
C PRO A 265 -12.92 37.87 -0.09
N SER A 266 -13.31 38.13 1.17
CA SER A 266 -13.17 39.45 1.80
C SER A 266 -11.72 39.86 2.07
N ARG A 267 -10.77 38.93 1.96
CA ARG A 267 -9.33 39.12 2.13
C ARG A 267 -8.58 39.20 0.80
N VAL A 268 -9.31 39.33 -0.30
CA VAL A 268 -8.75 39.51 -1.64
C VAL A 268 -8.68 40.99 -1.98
N VAL A 269 -7.49 41.49 -2.27
CA VAL A 269 -7.25 42.84 -2.77
C VAL A 269 -6.96 42.73 -4.27
N THR A 270 -7.92 43.16 -5.09
CA THR A 270 -7.78 43.13 -6.55
C THR A 270 -7.10 44.38 -7.08
N VAL A 271 -6.07 44.21 -7.93
CA VAL A 271 -5.35 45.28 -8.60
C VAL A 271 -5.48 45.09 -10.11
N ALA A 272 -5.69 46.19 -10.83
CA ALA A 272 -5.69 46.24 -12.29
C ALA A 272 -4.53 47.15 -12.75
N PRO A 273 -3.93 46.91 -13.92
CA PRO A 273 -2.81 47.70 -14.38
C PRO A 273 -3.25 49.11 -14.74
N THR A 274 -2.35 50.07 -14.55
CA THR A 274 -2.56 51.47 -14.88
C THR A 274 -1.69 51.89 -16.07
N SER A 275 -1.84 53.13 -16.51
CA SER A 275 -0.92 53.68 -17.52
C SER A 275 0.32 54.22 -16.83
N GLY A 276 1.47 53.59 -17.09
CA GLY A 276 2.76 53.97 -16.50
C GLY A 276 3.23 52.95 -15.47
N ASP A 277 4.02 53.40 -14.48
CA ASP A 277 4.61 52.54 -13.45
C ASP A 277 3.60 52.15 -12.36
N ASP A 278 3.38 50.85 -12.21
CA ASP A 278 2.44 50.23 -11.28
C ASP A 278 3.08 49.81 -9.95
N MET A 279 4.41 49.90 -9.83
CA MET A 279 5.17 49.41 -8.67
C MET A 279 4.56 49.86 -7.33
N ALA A 280 4.27 51.16 -7.17
CA ALA A 280 3.76 51.70 -5.92
C ALA A 280 2.34 51.20 -5.60
N ALA A 281 1.50 50.95 -6.62
CA ALA A 281 0.16 50.43 -6.42
C ALA A 281 0.19 48.95 -6.04
N LEU A 282 1.06 48.16 -6.70
CA LEU A 282 1.27 46.75 -6.36
C LEU A 282 1.83 46.57 -4.96
N GLN A 283 2.86 47.34 -4.58
CA GLN A 283 3.42 47.29 -3.23
C GLN A 283 2.39 47.72 -2.18
N ALA A 284 1.58 48.76 -2.45
CA ALA A 284 0.51 49.16 -1.53
C ALA A 284 -0.55 48.08 -1.31
N ALA A 285 -0.85 47.28 -2.34
CA ALA A 285 -1.76 46.13 -2.22
C ALA A 285 -1.16 44.99 -1.39
N ILE A 286 0.13 44.70 -1.59
CA ILE A 286 0.88 43.74 -0.76
C ILE A 286 0.88 44.21 0.70
N ASP A 287 1.23 45.47 0.95
CA ASP A 287 1.26 46.07 2.29
C ASP A 287 -0.13 46.06 2.93
N GLN A 288 -1.20 46.29 2.14
CA GLN A 288 -2.57 46.22 2.63
C GLN A 288 -2.93 44.81 3.08
N VAL A 289 -2.65 43.78 2.27
CA VAL A 289 -2.89 42.38 2.66
C VAL A 289 -2.07 42.01 3.90
N ALA A 290 -0.82 42.49 4.00
CA ALA A 290 0.02 42.29 5.17
C ALA A 290 -0.59 42.86 6.47
N THR A 291 -1.46 43.87 6.39
CA THR A 291 -2.17 44.40 7.57
C THR A 291 -3.32 43.51 8.07
N PHE A 292 -3.82 42.59 7.25
CA PHE A 292 -4.88 41.68 7.67
C PHE A 292 -4.37 40.72 8.75
N SER A 293 -5.24 40.35 9.68
CA SER A 293 -4.90 39.35 10.69
C SER A 293 -4.70 37.99 10.03
N VAL A 294 -3.69 37.24 10.45
CA VAL A 294 -3.48 35.85 10.00
C VAL A 294 -4.73 35.03 10.36
N GLY A 295 -5.31 34.35 9.36
CA GLY A 295 -6.44 33.46 9.56
C GLY A 295 -6.06 32.14 10.23
N LEU A 296 -7.07 31.33 10.55
CA LEU A 296 -6.87 29.98 11.07
C LEU A 296 -6.25 29.04 10.01
N ASP A 297 -6.40 29.41 8.74
CA ASP A 297 -5.77 28.80 7.57
C ASP A 297 -4.26 29.11 7.44
N GLY A 298 -3.75 30.07 8.23
CA GLY A 298 -2.37 30.53 8.17
C GLY A 298 -2.10 31.65 7.15
N TYR A 299 -3.15 32.18 6.50
CA TYR A 299 -3.03 33.22 5.48
C TYR A 299 -3.62 34.56 5.93
N ARG A 300 -3.02 35.65 5.46
CA ARG A 300 -3.56 37.01 5.62
C ARG A 300 -4.52 37.35 4.50
N GLY A 301 -4.18 36.99 3.27
CA GLY A 301 -5.01 37.28 2.10
C GLY A 301 -4.27 37.15 0.78
N VAL A 302 -4.96 37.53 -0.30
CA VAL A 302 -4.46 37.44 -1.68
C VAL A 302 -4.42 38.83 -2.29
N VAL A 303 -3.29 39.18 -2.92
CA VAL A 303 -3.22 40.23 -3.92
C VAL A 303 -3.55 39.61 -5.27
N GLN A 304 -4.76 39.84 -5.76
CA GLN A 304 -5.23 39.31 -7.04
C GLN A 304 -5.00 40.33 -8.15
N LEU A 305 -4.14 40.02 -9.10
CA LEU A 305 -3.90 40.82 -10.29
C LEU A 305 -4.90 40.42 -11.36
N THR A 306 -5.51 41.38 -12.04
CA THR A 306 -6.29 41.12 -13.27
C THR A 306 -5.34 40.94 -14.46
N ALA A 307 -5.85 40.38 -15.57
CA ALA A 307 -5.12 40.37 -16.84
C ALA A 307 -4.62 41.77 -17.22
N GLY A 308 -3.43 41.82 -17.80
CA GLY A 308 -2.80 43.01 -18.31
C GLY A 308 -1.32 43.12 -17.95
N GLU A 309 -0.67 44.14 -18.50
CA GLU A 309 0.74 44.42 -18.29
C GLU A 309 0.92 45.48 -17.21
N TYR A 310 1.69 45.14 -16.17
CA TYR A 310 2.05 46.00 -15.06
C TYR A 310 3.52 46.40 -15.19
N GLN A 311 3.81 47.69 -15.26
CA GLN A 311 5.19 48.16 -15.33
C GLN A 311 5.75 48.32 -13.93
N ILE A 312 6.98 47.83 -13.71
CA ILE A 312 7.64 47.88 -12.40
C ILE A 312 9.02 48.50 -12.57
N SER A 313 9.17 49.74 -12.12
CA SER A 313 10.41 50.50 -12.23
C SER A 313 11.53 50.01 -11.31
N ASP A 314 11.22 49.37 -10.19
CA ASP A 314 12.20 48.83 -9.23
C ASP A 314 11.82 47.40 -8.77
N GLN A 315 11.70 47.15 -7.46
CA GLN A 315 11.48 45.82 -6.86
C GLN A 315 10.20 45.78 -6.01
N LEU A 316 9.47 44.66 -6.06
CA LEU A 316 8.39 44.33 -5.13
C LEU A 316 8.92 43.48 -3.98
N THR A 317 8.41 43.69 -2.77
CA THR A 317 8.81 42.96 -1.57
C THR A 317 7.63 42.36 -0.83
N ILE A 318 7.74 41.10 -0.43
CA ILE A 318 6.79 40.41 0.46
C ILE A 318 7.54 40.04 1.74
N LEU A 319 7.22 40.71 2.85
CA LEU A 319 8.00 40.66 4.09
C LEU A 319 7.22 40.15 5.31
N ASP A 320 5.97 39.74 5.12
CA ASP A 320 5.07 39.25 6.16
C ASP A 320 4.50 37.86 5.80
N ASP A 321 4.15 37.09 6.84
CA ASP A 321 3.54 35.75 6.69
C ASP A 321 2.19 35.80 5.95
N GLY A 322 1.85 34.73 5.26
CA GLY A 322 0.49 34.47 4.79
C GLY A 322 0.03 35.36 3.63
N VAL A 323 0.95 36.02 2.92
CA VAL A 323 0.64 36.88 1.77
C VAL A 323 0.80 36.09 0.48
N VAL A 324 -0.23 36.09 -0.36
CA VAL A 324 -0.21 35.45 -1.69
C VAL A 324 -0.30 36.51 -2.78
N LEU A 325 0.59 36.45 -3.78
CA LEU A 325 0.53 37.26 -4.99
C LEU A 325 0.09 36.39 -6.17
N ARG A 326 -1.09 36.65 -6.71
CA ARG A 326 -1.73 35.79 -7.71
C ARG A 326 -2.14 36.59 -8.95
N GLY A 327 -1.77 36.11 -10.13
CA GLY A 327 -2.30 36.59 -11.41
C GLY A 327 -3.44 35.73 -11.94
N VAL A 328 -3.72 35.86 -13.23
CA VAL A 328 -4.74 35.06 -13.96
C VAL A 328 -4.15 34.18 -15.06
N GLY A 329 -2.83 34.20 -15.24
CA GLY A 329 -2.14 33.41 -16.27
C GLY A 329 -0.72 33.91 -16.53
N ASP A 330 0.12 33.02 -17.04
CA ASP A 330 1.55 33.22 -17.31
C ASP A 330 1.90 33.35 -18.80
N GLY A 331 0.88 33.49 -19.66
CA GLY A 331 1.03 33.72 -21.09
C GLY A 331 1.57 35.11 -21.42
N ASP A 332 1.89 35.33 -22.69
CA ASP A 332 2.43 36.59 -23.22
C ASP A 332 1.34 37.57 -23.72
N ASP A 333 0.07 37.15 -23.77
CA ASP A 333 -1.06 38.00 -24.13
C ASP A 333 -1.62 38.75 -22.89
N PRO A 334 -1.44 40.08 -22.78
CA PRO A 334 -1.95 40.85 -21.67
C PRO A 334 -3.49 40.94 -21.62
N LEU A 335 -4.22 40.52 -22.65
CA LEU A 335 -5.69 40.48 -22.58
C LEU A 335 -6.20 39.30 -21.73
N THR A 336 -5.39 38.26 -21.59
CA THR A 336 -5.79 37.00 -20.96
C THR A 336 -4.85 36.59 -19.82
N SER A 337 -3.64 37.16 -19.75
CA SER A 337 -2.60 36.82 -18.77
C SER A 337 -2.12 38.04 -17.97
N THR A 338 -1.46 37.78 -16.84
CA THR A 338 -0.85 38.80 -15.99
C THR A 338 0.64 38.91 -16.30
N ILE A 339 1.09 40.09 -16.73
CA ILE A 339 2.50 40.33 -17.10
C ILE A 339 3.10 41.39 -16.18
N LEU A 340 4.15 41.03 -15.45
CA LEU A 340 4.97 41.95 -14.67
C LEU A 340 6.21 42.33 -15.49
N ARG A 341 6.20 43.52 -16.10
CA ARG A 341 7.30 44.04 -16.91
C ARG A 341 8.25 44.87 -16.04
N ALA A 342 9.48 44.41 -15.84
CA ALA A 342 10.53 45.15 -15.16
C ALA A 342 11.16 46.19 -16.11
N THR A 343 10.81 47.46 -15.91
CA THR A 343 11.25 48.58 -16.80
C THR A 343 12.53 49.27 -16.31
N GLY A 344 12.90 49.07 -15.04
CA GLY A 344 14.12 49.66 -14.47
C GLY A 344 15.42 49.08 -15.03
N THR A 345 16.45 49.92 -15.12
CA THR A 345 17.75 49.63 -15.74
C THR A 345 18.86 49.27 -14.74
N THR A 346 18.49 48.75 -13.57
CA THR A 346 19.42 48.33 -12.52
C THR A 346 19.30 46.83 -12.23
N GLN A 347 20.41 46.21 -11.83
CA GLN A 347 20.42 44.83 -11.37
C GLN A 347 19.69 44.68 -10.04
N ARG A 348 18.65 43.84 -10.03
CA ARG A 348 17.78 43.56 -8.89
C ARG A 348 16.92 42.32 -9.15
N SER A 349 16.43 41.70 -8.10
CA SER A 349 15.30 40.76 -8.19
C SER A 349 14.01 41.56 -8.41
N LEU A 350 13.11 41.12 -9.30
CA LEU A 350 11.83 41.80 -9.53
C LEU A 350 10.89 41.62 -8.34
N ILE A 351 10.81 40.40 -7.81
CA ILE A 351 10.10 40.06 -6.58
C ILE A 351 11.08 39.47 -5.56
N LEU A 352 11.15 40.08 -4.39
CA LEU A 352 11.93 39.60 -3.24
C LEU A 352 10.99 39.13 -2.13
N VAL A 353 11.11 37.86 -1.74
CA VAL A 353 10.31 37.27 -0.67
C VAL A 353 11.16 37.02 0.56
N GLY A 354 10.74 37.58 1.69
CA GLY A 354 11.45 37.48 2.96
C GLY A 354 12.65 38.42 3.05
N GLN A 355 13.14 38.59 4.28
CA GLN A 355 14.27 39.47 4.56
C GLN A 355 15.57 38.93 3.93
N PRO A 356 16.35 39.73 3.18
CA PRO A 356 17.65 39.32 2.61
C PRO A 356 18.78 39.33 3.67
N SER A 357 18.43 39.11 4.93
CA SER A 357 19.34 39.16 6.08
C SER A 357 18.89 38.17 7.16
N GLY A 358 19.77 37.92 8.13
CA GLY A 358 19.55 36.92 9.17
C GLY A 358 20.02 35.53 8.76
N TRP A 359 20.25 34.70 9.78
CA TRP A 359 20.70 33.31 9.69
C TRP A 359 20.24 32.54 10.94
N ALA A 360 20.27 31.21 10.87
CA ALA A 360 20.11 30.35 12.03
C ALA A 360 21.13 30.67 13.13
N SER A 361 20.63 30.88 14.35
CA SER A 361 21.43 31.13 15.55
C SER A 361 21.19 30.02 16.58
N GLY A 362 22.26 29.41 17.07
CA GLY A 362 22.18 28.38 18.11
C GLY A 362 21.68 28.93 19.45
N ILE A 363 20.96 28.10 20.19
CA ILE A 363 20.48 28.38 21.54
C ILE A 363 21.51 27.86 22.55
N SER A 364 21.91 28.71 23.49
CA SER A 364 22.94 28.38 24.49
C SER A 364 22.56 27.17 25.35
N ASN A 365 23.56 26.39 25.77
CA ASN A 365 23.41 25.18 26.62
C ASN A 365 22.57 24.05 25.99
N THR A 366 22.43 24.03 24.67
CA THR A 366 21.73 22.96 23.93
C THR A 366 22.66 22.19 22.99
N THR A 367 23.96 22.47 23.01
CA THR A 367 24.93 21.81 22.13
C THR A 367 25.48 20.54 22.77
N HIS A 368 25.32 19.43 22.07
CA HIS A 368 25.81 18.10 22.47
C HIS A 368 26.58 17.46 21.32
N ASN A 369 27.56 16.62 21.64
CA ASN A 369 28.42 15.99 20.65
C ASN A 369 27.81 14.69 20.15
N ILE A 370 27.97 14.40 18.86
CA ILE A 370 27.69 13.08 18.29
C ILE A 370 28.77 12.11 18.80
N VAL A 371 28.36 10.94 19.30
CA VAL A 371 29.27 9.93 19.86
C VAL A 371 29.46 8.71 18.95
N ASP A 372 28.66 8.58 17.89
CA ASP A 372 28.87 7.55 16.88
C ASP A 372 30.18 7.80 16.11
N LYS A 373 30.97 6.74 15.91
CA LYS A 373 32.21 6.77 15.14
C LYS A 373 31.96 7.18 13.69
N TYR A 374 30.87 6.68 13.13
CA TYR A 374 30.39 6.99 11.79
C TYR A 374 28.86 7.07 11.79
N VAL A 375 28.30 8.19 11.33
CA VAL A 375 26.87 8.32 11.01
C VAL A 375 26.73 8.30 9.49
N PRO A 376 26.01 7.34 8.89
CA PRO A 376 25.94 7.22 7.44
C PRO A 376 25.15 8.33 6.74
N ALA A 377 25.47 8.57 5.47
CA ALA A 377 24.59 9.34 4.60
C ALA A 377 23.26 8.59 4.42
N GLY A 378 22.15 9.30 4.64
CA GLY A 378 20.80 8.75 4.66
C GLY A 378 20.27 8.46 6.06
N ALA A 379 21.10 8.48 7.11
CA ALA A 379 20.69 8.17 8.49
C ALA A 379 19.59 9.10 9.01
N THR A 380 18.66 8.53 9.79
CA THR A 380 17.54 9.25 10.44
C THR A 380 17.63 9.25 11.96
N SER A 381 18.65 8.59 12.52
CA SER A 381 18.99 8.69 13.93
C SER A 381 20.51 8.79 14.13
N LEU A 382 20.91 9.18 15.35
CA LEU A 382 22.28 9.10 15.85
C LEU A 382 22.30 9.13 17.38
N ARG A 383 23.44 8.82 17.99
CA ARG A 383 23.69 8.96 19.43
C ARG A 383 24.47 10.22 19.77
N VAL A 384 24.19 10.77 20.95
CA VAL A 384 24.83 11.97 21.49
C VAL A 384 25.32 11.76 22.94
N ASP A 385 26.27 12.59 23.39
CA ASP A 385 26.78 12.53 24.77
C ASP A 385 25.75 12.95 25.83
N SER A 386 24.73 13.72 25.45
CA SER A 386 23.59 14.08 26.30
C SER A 386 22.38 14.50 25.49
N THR A 387 21.17 14.26 26.02
CA THR A 387 19.89 14.76 25.48
C THR A 387 19.27 15.85 26.35
N ALA A 388 20.03 16.38 27.33
CA ALA A 388 19.55 17.42 28.23
C ALA A 388 19.14 18.70 27.47
N ASN A 389 18.09 19.37 27.94
CA ASN A 389 17.56 20.62 27.35
C ASN A 389 16.98 20.50 25.93
N TRP A 390 16.72 19.28 25.47
CA TRP A 390 15.95 18.99 24.25
C TRP A 390 14.62 18.33 24.59
N ASN A 391 13.62 18.55 23.74
CA ASN A 391 12.34 17.85 23.76
C ASN A 391 12.00 17.38 22.35
N VAL A 392 11.12 16.38 22.25
CA VAL A 392 10.48 16.03 20.98
C VAL A 392 9.75 17.25 20.42
N GLY A 393 9.87 17.47 19.11
CA GLY A 393 9.35 18.63 18.39
C GLY A 393 10.34 19.81 18.29
N ASP A 394 11.48 19.77 18.99
CA ASP A 394 12.44 20.87 18.93
C ASP A 394 13.12 20.98 17.55
N PRO A 395 13.21 22.20 16.96
CA PRO A 395 14.02 22.44 15.77
C PRO A 395 15.50 22.50 16.16
N ILE A 396 16.32 21.74 15.44
CA ILE A 396 17.74 21.57 15.68
C ILE A 396 18.56 21.76 14.41
N ILE A 397 19.84 22.07 14.62
CA ILE A 397 20.90 21.92 13.62
C ILE A 397 21.70 20.68 13.97
N VAL A 398 21.84 19.78 13.01
CA VAL A 398 22.88 18.74 13.02
C VAL A 398 24.06 19.29 12.23
N LYS A 399 25.13 19.67 12.93
CA LYS A 399 26.31 20.33 12.36
C LYS A 399 27.40 19.31 12.05
N ARG A 400 27.78 19.22 10.78
CA ARG A 400 29.02 18.56 10.34
C ARG A 400 30.14 19.59 10.26
N PRO A 401 31.25 19.42 10.99
CA PRO A 401 32.38 20.33 10.92
C PRO A 401 33.19 20.12 9.62
N SER A 402 33.83 21.18 9.14
CA SER A 402 34.85 21.10 8.07
C SER A 402 36.23 21.28 8.67
N THR A 403 36.80 20.21 9.21
CA THR A 403 38.14 20.22 9.84
C THR A 403 39.26 20.28 8.81
N ALA A 404 40.48 20.61 9.25
CA ALA A 404 41.65 20.64 8.36
C ALA A 404 41.95 19.25 7.81
N GLU A 405 41.78 18.23 8.65
CA GLU A 405 41.97 16.82 8.34
C GLU A 405 41.02 16.38 7.21
N TRP A 406 39.74 16.74 7.31
CA TRP A 406 38.77 16.42 6.25
C TRP A 406 39.08 17.15 4.94
N ILE A 407 39.39 18.45 5.01
CA ILE A 407 39.70 19.25 3.81
C ILE A 407 40.94 18.70 3.08
N ALA A 408 41.95 18.27 3.83
CA ALA A 408 43.15 17.63 3.29
C ALA A 408 42.82 16.27 2.66
N GLU A 409 41.98 15.45 3.30
CA GLU A 409 41.55 14.14 2.77
C GLU A 409 40.86 14.27 1.41
N ILE A 410 40.00 15.27 1.25
CA ILE A 410 39.33 15.53 -0.03
C ILE A 410 40.18 16.35 -1.02
N GLY A 411 41.42 16.70 -0.65
CA GLY A 411 42.40 17.42 -1.47
C GLY A 411 42.09 18.88 -1.74
N MET A 412 41.21 19.49 -0.94
CA MET A 412 40.71 20.85 -1.17
C MET A 412 41.57 21.95 -0.52
N ASP A 413 42.61 21.57 0.21
CA ASP A 413 43.70 22.47 0.65
C ASP A 413 44.81 22.66 -0.41
N SER A 414 44.75 21.88 -1.50
CA SER A 414 45.83 21.73 -2.49
C SER A 414 45.34 21.86 -3.94
N ILE A 415 44.29 22.66 -4.17
CA ILE A 415 43.72 22.94 -5.48
C ILE A 415 44.79 23.58 -6.40
N PRO A 416 45.05 23.04 -7.61
CA PRO A 416 46.07 23.55 -8.51
C PRO A 416 45.86 25.03 -8.92
N PRO A 417 46.90 25.79 -9.24
CA PRO A 417 46.73 27.14 -9.79
C PRO A 417 46.04 27.10 -11.15
N ARG A 418 45.33 28.18 -11.51
CA ARG A 418 44.74 28.31 -12.85
C ARG A 418 45.81 28.58 -13.90
N SER A 419 45.61 28.00 -15.09
CA SER A 419 46.49 28.20 -16.24
C SER A 419 46.45 29.63 -16.79
N ASP A 420 45.37 30.37 -16.57
CA ASP A 420 45.19 31.77 -16.97
C ASP A 420 45.73 32.78 -15.94
N GLY A 421 46.33 32.30 -14.84
CA GLY A 421 46.83 33.16 -13.77
C GLY A 421 45.76 33.71 -12.83
N GLY A 422 44.49 33.30 -12.98
CA GLY A 422 43.41 33.65 -12.06
C GLY A 422 43.63 33.12 -10.64
N THR A 423 43.06 33.82 -9.65
CA THR A 423 43.19 33.44 -8.23
C THR A 423 42.41 32.16 -7.93
N VAL A 424 43.04 31.26 -7.17
CA VAL A 424 42.44 30.05 -6.61
C VAL A 424 42.53 30.15 -5.10
N ASN A 425 41.37 30.07 -4.43
CA ASN A 425 41.29 29.97 -2.99
C ASN A 425 41.26 28.50 -2.59
N GLN A 426 42.13 28.12 -1.66
CA GLN A 426 42.03 26.83 -0.99
C GLN A 426 40.85 26.83 -0.02
N TRP A 427 40.31 25.66 0.28
CA TRP A 427 39.27 25.54 1.30
C TRP A 427 39.90 25.64 2.68
N GLU A 428 39.24 26.37 3.58
CA GLU A 428 39.75 26.66 4.92
C GLU A 428 38.85 26.00 5.98
N PRO A 429 39.42 25.51 7.10
CA PRO A 429 38.65 24.87 8.14
C PRO A 429 37.59 25.77 8.81
N GLY A 430 36.49 25.14 9.26
CA GLY A 430 35.37 25.73 9.99
C GLY A 430 34.50 26.71 9.19
N GLY A 431 33.42 27.21 9.79
CA GLY A 431 32.59 28.35 9.36
C GLY A 431 32.22 28.33 7.87
N ASN A 432 33.10 28.94 7.08
CA ASN A 432 33.56 28.57 5.74
C ASN A 432 33.18 27.25 5.04
N PHE A 433 33.07 26.13 5.73
CA PHE A 433 32.72 24.85 5.08
C PHE A 433 31.86 23.92 5.94
N ASP A 434 31.39 24.40 7.10
CA ASP A 434 30.51 23.64 7.99
C ASP A 434 29.13 23.42 7.33
N HIS A 435 28.58 22.20 7.46
CA HIS A 435 27.22 21.89 7.01
C HIS A 435 26.26 21.92 8.19
N LEU A 436 25.14 22.61 8.03
CA LEU A 436 24.15 22.84 9.07
C LEU A 436 22.81 22.27 8.60
N TYR A 437 22.54 21.00 8.90
CA TYR A 437 21.29 20.34 8.52
C TYR A 437 20.18 20.76 9.49
N GLU A 438 19.15 21.44 8.98
CA GLU A 438 17.97 21.82 9.78
C GLU A 438 17.04 20.60 9.91
N ARG A 439 16.82 20.11 11.13
CA ARG A 439 15.98 18.93 11.43
C ARG A 439 15.04 19.22 12.60
N VAL A 440 14.06 18.36 12.79
CA VAL A 440 13.18 18.34 13.97
C VAL A 440 13.37 17.01 14.68
N ILE A 441 13.50 17.05 16.01
CA ILE A 441 13.55 15.84 16.83
C ILE A 441 12.16 15.20 16.84
N THR A 442 12.03 13.98 16.31
CA THR A 442 10.77 13.22 16.33
C THR A 442 10.67 12.32 17.54
N ARG A 443 11.82 11.88 18.10
CA ARG A 443 11.87 11.00 19.25
C ARG A 443 13.21 11.08 19.97
N ILE A 444 13.23 10.81 21.27
CA ILE A 444 14.43 10.65 22.10
C ILE A 444 14.33 9.33 22.87
N GLU A 445 15.37 8.49 22.79
CA GLU A 445 15.53 7.26 23.57
C GLU A 445 16.92 7.21 24.20
N GLY A 446 17.01 7.56 25.49
CA GLY A 446 18.31 7.63 26.17
C GLY A 446 19.23 8.66 25.52
N ASP A 447 20.30 8.17 24.89
CA ASP A 447 21.30 8.94 24.14
C ASP A 447 21.02 8.98 22.63
N ARG A 448 20.05 8.21 22.11
CA ARG A 448 19.65 8.20 20.70
C ARG A 448 18.56 9.23 20.42
N VAL A 449 18.73 9.95 19.31
CA VAL A 449 17.78 10.97 18.84
C VAL A 449 17.38 10.67 17.40
N PHE A 450 16.09 10.83 17.10
CA PHE A 450 15.50 10.56 15.80
C PHE A 450 15.04 11.86 15.13
N PHE A 451 15.10 11.91 13.81
CA PHE A 451 14.83 13.12 13.03
C PHE A 451 13.68 12.93 12.04
N ASN A 452 13.04 14.04 11.67
CA ASN A 452 11.97 14.06 10.66
C ASN A 452 12.46 13.82 9.21
N ALA A 453 13.77 13.83 8.96
CA ALA A 453 14.34 13.67 7.63
C ALA A 453 15.81 13.20 7.69
N PRO A 454 16.30 12.51 6.66
CA PRO A 454 17.64 11.92 6.66
C PRO A 454 18.76 12.96 6.56
N LEU A 455 19.97 12.61 7.01
CA LEU A 455 21.19 13.42 6.87
C LEU A 455 21.87 13.18 5.52
N MET A 456 22.24 14.23 4.79
CA MET A 456 22.70 14.11 3.39
C MET A 456 24.22 13.95 3.21
N SER A 457 24.94 13.79 4.30
CA SER A 457 26.37 13.48 4.31
C SER A 457 26.68 12.66 5.54
N SER A 458 27.75 11.87 5.45
CA SER A 458 28.24 11.13 6.59
C SER A 458 28.96 12.03 7.60
N PHE A 459 28.98 11.59 8.86
CA PHE A 459 29.70 12.23 9.96
C PHE A 459 30.72 11.23 10.48
N GLN A 460 32.00 11.57 10.40
CA GLN A 460 33.09 10.69 10.81
C GLN A 460 33.81 11.30 12.01
N GLN A 461 34.00 10.53 13.07
CA GLN A 461 34.65 11.00 14.30
C GLN A 461 36.10 11.45 14.05
N GLU A 462 36.82 10.79 13.14
CA GLU A 462 38.18 11.17 12.73
C GLU A 462 38.26 12.58 12.13
N PHE A 463 37.16 13.07 11.56
CA PHE A 463 37.04 14.42 11.01
C PHE A 463 36.32 15.40 11.94
N GLY A 464 36.24 15.08 13.23
CA GLY A 464 35.61 15.90 14.26
C GLY A 464 34.16 15.53 14.57
N GLY A 465 33.63 14.46 13.97
CA GLY A 465 32.29 13.93 14.22
C GLY A 465 31.21 14.94 13.86
N GLY A 466 30.52 15.45 14.87
CA GLY A 466 29.61 16.58 14.73
C GLY A 466 28.94 16.97 16.03
N THR A 467 28.09 17.99 15.94
CA THR A 467 27.35 18.50 17.10
C THR A 467 25.90 18.72 16.73
N VAL A 468 25.00 18.56 17.69
CA VAL A 468 23.59 18.88 17.55
C VAL A 468 23.24 20.00 18.51
N PHE A 469 22.44 20.98 18.08
CA PHE A 469 21.97 22.06 18.95
C PHE A 469 20.64 22.64 18.48
N ARG A 470 19.83 23.15 19.41
CA ARG A 470 18.60 23.89 19.07
C ARG A 470 18.95 25.23 18.46
N TYR A 471 18.12 25.72 17.53
CA TYR A 471 18.35 27.01 16.87
C TYR A 471 17.08 27.83 16.74
N THR A 472 17.25 29.12 16.45
CA THR A 472 16.18 30.01 16.00
C THR A 472 16.59 30.71 14.71
N PHE A 473 15.66 30.83 13.77
CA PHE A 473 15.80 31.68 12.60
C PHE A 473 14.44 32.27 12.24
N PRO A 474 14.22 33.58 12.40
CA PRO A 474 12.98 34.21 11.95
C PRO A 474 12.89 34.16 10.42
N ARG A 475 11.93 33.37 9.93
CA ARG A 475 11.51 33.31 8.53
C ARG A 475 10.04 33.69 8.46
N ILE A 476 9.65 34.34 7.37
CA ILE A 476 8.21 34.44 7.07
C ILE A 476 7.70 33.10 6.54
N GLU A 477 6.39 32.84 6.64
CA GLU A 477 5.80 31.57 6.22
C GLU A 477 4.49 31.69 5.45
N ASN A 478 4.11 30.61 4.75
CA ASN A 478 2.87 30.52 3.96
C ASN A 478 2.76 31.61 2.88
N VAL A 479 3.81 31.78 2.06
CA VAL A 479 3.85 32.78 0.97
C VAL A 479 3.75 32.09 -0.39
N GLY A 480 2.84 32.59 -1.24
CA GLY A 480 2.59 32.06 -2.58
C GLY A 480 2.79 33.09 -3.68
N ILE A 481 3.38 32.68 -4.81
CA ILE A 481 3.41 33.47 -6.05
C ILE A 481 2.93 32.60 -7.21
N GLU A 482 1.88 33.01 -7.91
CA GLU A 482 1.26 32.14 -8.92
C GLU A 482 0.58 32.84 -10.09
N ASN A 483 0.54 32.15 -11.23
CA ASN A 483 -0.20 32.52 -12.44
C ASN A 483 0.26 33.85 -13.06
N ILE A 484 1.57 34.05 -13.21
CA ILE A 484 2.17 35.32 -13.63
C ILE A 484 3.34 35.11 -14.60
N ARG A 485 3.43 35.97 -15.63
CA ARG A 485 4.62 36.14 -16.46
C ARG A 485 5.46 37.31 -15.98
N GLY A 486 6.77 37.10 -15.80
CA GLY A 486 7.75 38.16 -15.57
C GLY A 486 8.56 38.43 -16.83
N VAL A 487 8.72 39.69 -17.20
CA VAL A 487 9.53 40.09 -18.37
C VAL A 487 10.49 41.20 -17.96
N SER A 488 11.79 41.03 -18.19
CA SER A 488 12.76 42.11 -18.03
C SER A 488 12.95 42.88 -19.34
N ASP A 489 12.88 44.21 -19.28
CA ASP A 489 13.32 45.05 -20.40
C ASP A 489 14.86 45.02 -20.50
N PHE A 490 15.41 45.18 -21.70
CA PHE A 490 16.85 45.19 -21.96
C PHE A 490 17.14 46.03 -23.21
N THR A 491 18.40 46.44 -23.39
CA THR A 491 18.82 47.31 -24.51
C THR A 491 19.65 46.61 -25.58
N SER A 492 20.23 45.44 -25.28
CA SER A 492 20.98 44.60 -26.22
C SER A 492 21.02 43.14 -25.75
N PRO A 493 21.34 42.15 -26.62
CA PRO A 493 21.38 40.74 -26.23
C PRO A 493 22.40 40.37 -25.13
N THR A 494 23.34 41.27 -24.83
CA THR A 494 24.34 41.11 -23.76
C THR A 494 24.20 42.17 -22.67
N ASP A 495 23.07 42.86 -22.62
CA ASP A 495 22.78 43.81 -21.55
C ASP A 495 22.76 43.06 -20.21
N GLU A 496 23.26 43.71 -19.16
CA GLU A 496 23.15 43.23 -17.78
C GLU A 496 22.62 44.33 -16.85
N ALA A 497 22.28 45.51 -17.37
CA ALA A 497 21.74 46.64 -16.64
C ALA A 497 20.20 46.57 -16.63
N HIS A 498 19.66 45.46 -16.13
CA HIS A 498 18.24 45.20 -15.96
C HIS A 498 18.00 44.13 -14.89
N ALA A 499 16.74 43.71 -14.67
CA ALA A 499 16.39 42.78 -13.62
C ALA A 499 17.14 41.44 -13.79
N THR A 500 17.74 40.98 -12.70
CA THR A 500 18.59 39.78 -12.69
C THR A 500 17.80 38.53 -12.39
N THR A 501 16.82 38.62 -11.49
CA THR A 501 16.03 37.48 -11.06
C THR A 501 14.57 37.84 -11.10
N PHE A 502 13.71 36.93 -11.55
CA PHE A 502 12.28 37.17 -11.45
C PHE A 502 11.84 37.05 -9.98
N ILE A 503 11.94 35.85 -9.40
CA ILE A 503 11.52 35.58 -8.03
C ILE A 503 12.71 35.10 -7.20
N GLU A 504 13.02 35.83 -6.13
CA GLU A 504 14.07 35.45 -5.19
C GLU A 504 13.49 35.21 -3.78
N LEU A 505 13.69 34.00 -3.27
CA LEU A 505 13.18 33.54 -1.99
C LEU A 505 14.31 33.56 -0.94
N GLN A 506 14.23 34.48 0.01
CA GLN A 506 15.19 34.69 1.10
C GLN A 506 14.75 33.98 2.39
N SER A 507 14.63 34.70 3.52
CA SER A 507 14.22 34.18 4.82
C SER A 507 12.73 33.82 4.84
N VAL A 508 12.36 32.76 4.12
CA VAL A 508 11.00 32.24 4.00
C VAL A 508 10.98 30.73 4.25
N ARG A 509 9.92 30.23 4.87
CA ARG A 509 9.61 28.80 4.96
C ARG A 509 8.21 28.50 4.47
N ASP A 510 7.94 27.26 4.05
CA ASP A 510 6.59 26.86 3.60
C ASP A 510 6.04 27.83 2.54
N ALA A 511 6.77 27.97 1.44
CA ALA A 511 6.39 28.82 0.33
C ALA A 511 6.22 28.02 -0.97
N TRP A 512 5.44 28.57 -1.90
CA TRP A 512 5.30 28.00 -3.22
C TRP A 512 5.37 29.06 -4.32
N VAL A 513 5.87 28.62 -5.48
CA VAL A 513 5.84 29.36 -6.73
C VAL A 513 5.23 28.43 -7.75
N ARG A 514 4.10 28.78 -8.38
CA ARG A 514 3.45 27.89 -9.36
C ARG A 514 2.94 28.57 -10.61
N ASN A 515 3.03 27.90 -11.76
CA ASN A 515 2.53 28.40 -13.04
C ASN A 515 3.12 29.79 -13.36
N ILE A 516 4.44 29.81 -13.55
CA ILE A 516 5.22 31.05 -13.72
C ILE A 516 6.12 30.97 -14.96
N THR A 517 6.12 32.03 -15.76
CA THR A 517 7.08 32.19 -16.86
C THR A 517 7.99 33.40 -16.61
N GLY A 518 9.30 33.19 -16.59
CA GLY A 518 10.30 34.27 -16.56
C GLY A 518 10.97 34.45 -17.93
N GLN A 519 11.08 35.69 -18.40
CA GLN A 519 11.70 36.02 -19.69
C GLN A 519 12.74 37.14 -19.58
N HIS A 520 13.87 36.98 -20.26
CA HIS A 520 14.98 37.94 -20.37
C HIS A 520 15.80 38.20 -19.10
N PHE A 521 15.60 37.48 -18.00
CA PHE A 521 16.34 37.72 -16.76
C PHE A 521 17.83 37.32 -16.87
N VAL A 522 18.71 38.10 -16.24
CA VAL A 522 20.19 37.88 -16.30
C VAL A 522 20.62 36.58 -15.59
N PHE A 523 20.00 36.28 -14.46
CA PHE A 523 20.39 35.21 -13.54
C PHE A 523 19.34 34.10 -13.50
N ALA A 524 18.16 34.30 -12.91
CA ALA A 524 17.24 33.20 -12.62
C ALA A 524 15.77 33.56 -12.83
N THR A 525 14.93 32.59 -13.20
CA THR A 525 13.49 32.69 -13.03
C THR A 525 13.13 32.52 -11.55
N VAL A 526 13.61 31.44 -10.91
CA VAL A 526 13.40 31.25 -9.47
C VAL A 526 14.72 30.92 -8.77
N HIS A 527 15.02 31.69 -7.72
CA HIS A 527 16.16 31.46 -6.83
C HIS A 527 15.69 31.20 -5.40
N ALA A 528 15.78 29.94 -4.97
CA ALA A 528 15.56 29.53 -3.58
C ALA A 528 16.88 29.61 -2.81
N THR A 529 17.12 30.73 -2.11
CA THR A 529 18.42 30.99 -1.49
C THR A 529 18.69 30.07 -0.27
N SER A 530 19.90 30.12 0.27
CA SER A 530 20.30 29.38 1.49
C SER A 530 19.49 29.70 2.74
N ARG A 531 18.63 30.72 2.69
CA ARG A 531 17.71 31.09 3.76
C ARG A 531 16.33 30.46 3.61
N ALA A 532 16.01 29.89 2.45
CA ALA A 532 14.73 29.26 2.19
C ALA A 532 14.65 27.84 2.80
N LEU A 533 13.47 27.46 3.28
CA LEU A 533 13.20 26.15 3.88
C LEU A 533 11.83 25.62 3.42
N ARG A 534 11.70 24.38 2.95
CA ARG A 534 10.39 23.80 2.55
C ARG A 534 9.68 24.64 1.49
N VAL A 535 10.25 24.64 0.29
CA VAL A 535 9.74 25.42 -0.86
C VAL A 535 9.36 24.47 -1.99
N THR A 536 8.20 24.69 -2.61
CA THR A 536 7.87 24.05 -3.89
C THR A 536 7.84 25.07 -5.02
N VAL A 537 8.58 24.81 -6.10
CA VAL A 537 8.39 25.46 -7.40
C VAL A 537 7.75 24.45 -8.32
N ASP A 538 6.61 24.77 -8.91
CA ASP A 538 5.85 23.85 -9.74
C ASP A 538 5.44 24.54 -11.03
N ASP A 539 5.65 23.91 -12.19
CA ASP A 539 5.25 24.47 -13.49
C ASP A 539 5.86 25.86 -13.74
N ALA A 540 7.16 25.88 -13.96
CA ALA A 540 7.90 27.13 -14.16
C ALA A 540 8.79 27.10 -15.40
N GLN A 541 8.85 28.23 -16.12
CA GLN A 541 9.56 28.38 -17.38
C GLN A 541 10.60 29.51 -17.34
N SER A 542 11.74 29.29 -18.00
CA SER A 542 12.79 30.30 -18.22
C SER A 542 13.07 30.45 -19.70
N LEU A 543 12.71 31.61 -20.25
CA LEU A 543 12.73 31.89 -21.69
C LEU A 543 13.69 33.04 -22.03
N ASP A 544 14.34 32.94 -23.19
CA ASP A 544 15.18 33.98 -23.79
C ASP A 544 16.09 34.77 -22.81
N PRO A 545 16.91 34.14 -21.94
CA PRO A 545 17.71 34.87 -20.96
C PRO A 545 18.67 35.88 -21.63
N VAL A 546 18.69 37.12 -21.14
CA VAL A 546 19.54 38.20 -21.67
C VAL A 546 20.69 38.47 -20.72
N SER A 547 21.90 38.14 -21.18
CA SER A 547 23.16 38.40 -20.48
C SER A 547 24.34 38.00 -21.38
N ILE A 548 25.56 38.35 -20.98
CA ILE A 548 26.73 37.59 -21.43
C ILE A 548 26.66 36.14 -20.90
N ILE A 549 27.21 35.18 -21.65
CA ILE A 549 27.14 33.73 -21.33
C ILE A 549 28.41 33.30 -20.59
N THR A 550 28.62 33.80 -19.37
CA THR A 550 29.78 33.45 -18.54
C THR A 550 29.48 33.68 -17.05
N GLY A 551 30.17 32.99 -16.12
CA GLY A 551 30.12 33.33 -14.68
C GLY A 551 28.74 33.20 -14.02
N ALA A 552 28.42 33.91 -12.94
CA ALA A 552 27.11 33.74 -12.26
C ALA A 552 25.95 34.39 -13.06
N ARG A 553 25.50 33.79 -14.16
CA ARG A 553 24.42 34.23 -15.07
C ARG A 553 23.73 33.02 -15.71
N ARG A 554 22.46 33.19 -16.09
CA ARG A 554 21.61 32.17 -16.72
C ARG A 554 21.57 30.86 -15.93
N TYR A 555 21.23 30.97 -14.65
CA TYR A 555 20.87 29.88 -13.74
C TYR A 555 19.35 29.87 -13.50
N PRO A 556 18.54 29.52 -14.51
CA PRO A 556 17.07 29.51 -14.48
C PRO A 556 16.45 29.09 -13.15
N PHE A 557 16.83 27.92 -12.67
CA PHE A 557 16.31 27.30 -11.47
C PHE A 557 17.46 26.93 -10.55
N THR A 558 17.60 27.68 -9.46
CA THR A 558 18.72 27.50 -8.54
C THR A 558 18.29 27.34 -7.09
N ILE A 559 18.84 26.31 -6.45
CA ILE A 559 18.61 25.93 -5.07
C ILE A 559 19.90 26.09 -4.27
N ASP A 560 19.87 26.97 -3.27
CA ASP A 560 20.86 27.06 -2.19
C ASP A 560 20.26 26.58 -0.83
N GLY A 561 18.93 26.52 -0.71
CA GLY A 561 18.18 26.19 0.52
C GLY A 561 18.10 24.70 0.88
N GLN A 562 17.18 24.36 1.80
CA GLN A 562 16.92 22.97 2.23
C GLN A 562 15.44 22.62 2.09
N PHE A 563 15.12 21.35 1.81
CA PHE A 563 13.76 20.86 1.57
C PHE A 563 13.08 21.57 0.40
N VAL A 564 13.82 21.86 -0.67
CA VAL A 564 13.28 22.52 -1.86
C VAL A 564 12.95 21.47 -2.93
N LEU A 565 11.71 21.49 -3.41
CA LEU A 565 11.23 20.72 -4.54
C LEU A 565 11.01 21.69 -5.71
N MET A 566 11.67 21.49 -6.84
CA MET A 566 11.38 22.19 -8.08
C MET A 566 10.95 21.17 -9.13
N ARG A 567 9.72 21.24 -9.62
CA ARG A 567 9.14 20.24 -10.51
C ARG A 567 8.42 20.82 -11.72
N ASN A 568 8.26 20.02 -12.76
CA ASN A 568 7.60 20.41 -14.01
C ASN A 568 8.26 21.68 -14.60
N LEU A 569 9.57 21.63 -14.85
CA LEU A 569 10.35 22.82 -15.20
C LEU A 569 10.72 22.83 -16.69
N TYR A 570 10.79 24.02 -17.28
CA TYR A 570 11.31 24.22 -18.63
C TYR A 570 12.33 25.36 -18.68
N SER A 571 13.45 25.13 -19.37
CA SER A 571 14.48 26.14 -19.60
C SER A 571 15.01 26.07 -21.03
N GLU A 572 15.31 27.23 -21.59
CA GLU A 572 16.04 27.36 -22.85
C GLU A 572 17.21 28.35 -22.74
N ASN A 573 18.28 28.12 -23.51
CA ASN A 573 19.44 29.00 -23.59
C ASN A 573 20.07 29.32 -22.23
N GLY A 574 19.81 28.46 -21.24
CA GLY A 574 20.41 28.50 -19.91
C GLY A 574 21.90 28.18 -19.99
N ARG A 575 22.66 28.57 -18.97
CA ARG A 575 24.04 28.08 -18.85
C ARG A 575 24.13 26.91 -17.90
N HIS A 576 23.60 27.05 -16.70
CA HIS A 576 23.39 25.92 -15.80
C HIS A 576 21.91 25.90 -15.46
N ASP A 577 21.14 24.98 -16.03
CA ASP A 577 19.68 25.07 -16.02
C ASP A 577 19.07 24.67 -14.67
N PHE A 578 19.46 23.50 -14.15
CA PHE A 578 19.03 22.99 -12.85
C PHE A 578 20.22 22.95 -11.88
N VAL A 579 20.34 23.98 -11.05
CA VAL A 579 21.55 24.24 -10.27
C VAL A 579 21.30 24.02 -8.79
N ASN A 580 21.93 22.98 -8.23
CA ASN A 580 22.22 23.00 -6.80
C ASN A 580 23.50 23.83 -6.60
N ASN A 581 23.35 25.03 -6.09
CA ASN A 581 24.47 25.93 -5.86
C ASN A 581 24.88 25.91 -4.38
N SER A 582 26.15 26.20 -4.14
CA SER A 582 26.79 26.09 -2.82
C SER A 582 27.49 27.37 -2.42
N SER A 583 27.09 28.50 -2.99
CA SER A 583 27.62 29.81 -2.59
C SER A 583 27.62 29.98 -1.06
N TRP A 584 26.66 29.33 -0.38
CA TRP A 584 26.55 29.17 1.07
C TRP A 584 26.35 27.71 1.54
N ARG A 585 26.74 26.73 0.71
CA ARG A 585 26.80 25.27 0.96
C ARG A 585 25.47 24.61 1.27
N ASN A 586 24.74 24.30 0.21
CA ASN A 586 23.46 23.63 0.24
C ASN A 586 23.51 22.27 0.98
N ARG A 587 22.48 22.04 1.81
CA ARG A 587 22.31 20.87 2.67
C ARG A 587 20.90 20.29 2.47
N GLY A 588 20.74 19.33 1.57
CA GLY A 588 19.43 18.75 1.25
C GLY A 588 18.65 18.14 2.44
N PRO A 589 17.52 17.48 2.15
CA PRO A 589 17.12 17.00 0.83
C PRO A 589 16.63 18.12 -0.08
N ASN A 590 17.01 18.09 -1.35
CA ASN A 590 16.42 18.93 -2.40
C ASN A 590 16.15 18.06 -3.63
N VAL A 591 15.19 18.49 -4.46
CA VAL A 591 14.71 17.71 -5.61
C VAL A 591 14.50 18.63 -6.80
N PHE A 592 15.08 18.25 -7.93
CA PHE A 592 14.62 18.66 -9.25
C PHE A 592 13.88 17.46 -9.86
N LEU A 593 12.60 17.61 -10.18
CA LEU A 593 11.75 16.53 -10.68
C LEU A 593 11.15 16.92 -12.03
N ASP A 594 11.32 16.08 -13.05
CA ASP A 594 10.62 16.25 -14.33
C ASP A 594 10.85 17.64 -14.95
N GLY A 595 12.12 17.92 -15.24
CA GLY A 595 12.58 19.16 -15.84
C GLY A 595 13.22 18.95 -17.20
N VAL A 596 13.02 19.89 -18.12
CA VAL A 596 13.60 19.88 -19.47
C VAL A 596 14.42 21.15 -19.70
N ALA A 597 15.65 20.98 -20.18
CA ALA A 597 16.53 22.06 -20.63
C ALA A 597 16.92 21.85 -22.10
N VAL A 598 16.83 22.91 -22.90
CA VAL A 598 17.21 22.92 -24.32
C VAL A 598 18.13 24.09 -24.64
N ASP A 599 18.95 23.94 -25.69
CA ASP A 599 20.01 24.87 -26.07
C ASP A 599 20.94 25.21 -24.90
N SER A 600 21.20 24.22 -24.03
CA SER A 600 21.94 24.44 -22.79
C SER A 600 23.41 24.77 -23.11
N HIS A 601 23.96 25.83 -22.51
CA HIS A 601 25.33 26.28 -22.80
C HIS A 601 26.42 25.67 -21.90
N ASP A 602 26.05 25.02 -20.81
CA ASP A 602 26.95 24.31 -19.88
C ASP A 602 26.13 23.28 -19.08
N SER A 603 26.69 22.75 -18.01
CA SER A 603 26.15 21.60 -17.31
C SER A 603 24.95 21.87 -16.39
N THR A 604 24.10 20.85 -16.24
CA THR A 604 23.18 20.71 -15.10
C THR A 604 23.87 19.93 -13.96
N GLY A 605 23.56 20.27 -12.71
CA GLY A 605 24.09 19.56 -11.54
C GLY A 605 24.57 20.48 -10.42
N PRO A 606 25.21 19.93 -9.39
CA PRO A 606 25.85 20.71 -8.34
C PRO A 606 27.00 21.57 -8.87
N HIS A 607 26.97 22.88 -8.59
CA HIS A 607 27.87 23.84 -9.24
C HIS A 607 29.28 23.90 -8.63
N GLN A 608 29.43 23.90 -7.30
CA GLN A 608 30.75 24.04 -6.62
C GLN A 608 30.70 23.57 -5.14
N ARG A 609 31.81 23.63 -4.40
CA ARG A 609 31.92 23.71 -2.92
C ARG A 609 31.02 22.81 -2.08
N TRP A 610 30.99 21.52 -2.41
CA TRP A 610 30.36 20.47 -1.62
C TRP A 610 28.87 20.73 -1.32
N SER A 611 28.08 21.01 -2.37
CA SER A 611 26.62 20.85 -2.21
C SER A 611 26.32 19.40 -1.79
N SER A 612 25.33 19.19 -0.92
CA SER A 612 24.96 17.85 -0.47
C SER A 612 23.49 17.52 -0.62
N GLY A 613 23.18 16.29 -1.06
CA GLY A 613 21.81 15.74 -1.03
C GLY A 613 20.83 16.37 -2.00
N THR A 614 21.05 16.20 -3.30
CA THR A 614 20.03 16.55 -4.29
C THR A 614 19.74 15.40 -5.22
N LEU A 615 18.45 15.16 -5.39
CA LEU A 615 17.91 14.24 -6.35
C LEU A 615 17.56 15.01 -7.63
N TYR A 616 18.16 14.60 -8.74
CA TYR A 616 17.81 14.97 -10.10
C TYR A 616 17.03 13.81 -10.69
N ASP A 617 15.71 13.90 -10.61
CA ASP A 617 14.76 12.85 -10.96
C ASP A 617 14.10 13.21 -12.30
N THR A 618 14.22 12.31 -13.28
CA THR A 618 13.63 12.47 -14.62
C THR A 618 13.98 13.79 -15.32
N ILE A 619 15.20 14.31 -15.07
CA ILE A 619 15.72 15.52 -15.71
C ILE A 619 16.24 15.20 -17.11
N THR A 620 15.86 16.01 -18.10
CA THR A 620 16.35 15.94 -19.47
C THR A 620 17.10 17.21 -19.86
N THR A 621 18.29 17.07 -20.44
CA THR A 621 19.07 18.16 -21.03
C THR A 621 19.78 17.69 -22.29
N ASP A 622 19.95 18.60 -23.25
CA ASP A 622 20.76 18.43 -24.47
C ASP A 622 22.25 18.75 -24.26
N ASN A 623 22.70 18.82 -23.00
CA ASN A 623 24.08 19.01 -22.63
C ASN A 623 24.45 18.02 -21.52
N MET A 624 25.45 18.34 -20.69
CA MET A 624 25.99 17.43 -19.70
C MET A 624 25.32 17.56 -18.33
N ILE A 625 25.22 16.43 -17.64
CA ILE A 625 24.97 16.39 -16.20
C ILE A 625 26.28 16.08 -15.47
N GLU A 626 26.61 16.81 -14.41
CA GLU A 626 27.87 16.59 -13.69
C GLU A 626 27.79 16.73 -12.17
N ALA A 627 28.52 15.86 -11.46
CA ALA A 627 28.92 16.04 -10.07
C ALA A 627 30.36 15.53 -9.92
N ARG A 628 31.32 16.45 -10.00
CA ARG A 628 32.75 16.11 -10.13
C ARG A 628 33.66 17.00 -9.30
N ASN A 629 34.93 16.63 -9.22
CA ASN A 629 35.97 17.55 -8.79
C ASN A 629 36.25 18.58 -9.89
N ARG A 630 35.84 19.83 -9.66
CA ARG A 630 36.08 20.97 -10.57
C ARG A 630 37.38 21.70 -10.26
N GLY A 631 38.11 21.29 -9.23
CA GLY A 631 39.41 21.83 -8.84
C GLY A 631 39.47 23.35 -8.93
N ASN A 632 40.31 23.84 -9.84
CA ASN A 632 40.65 25.25 -10.01
C ASN A 632 39.67 26.06 -10.87
N PHE A 633 38.49 25.49 -11.21
CA PHE A 633 37.45 26.26 -11.89
C PHE A 633 37.01 27.42 -10.99
N GLY A 634 36.63 28.53 -11.62
CA GLY A 634 36.30 29.77 -10.91
C GLY A 634 37.38 30.16 -9.91
N SER A 635 37.00 30.37 -8.65
CA SER A 635 37.93 30.79 -7.59
C SER A 635 38.41 29.65 -6.68
N GLY A 636 38.37 28.41 -7.16
CA GLY A 636 38.55 27.20 -6.33
C GLY A 636 37.20 26.54 -6.03
N HIS A 637 36.51 26.10 -7.08
CA HIS A 637 35.23 25.43 -6.95
C HIS A 637 35.36 24.09 -6.22
N GLY A 638 36.44 23.36 -6.45
CA GLY A 638 36.69 22.06 -5.81
C GLY A 638 35.62 21.01 -6.14
N TRP A 639 35.34 20.11 -5.20
CA TRP A 639 34.24 19.14 -5.32
C TRP A 639 32.89 19.85 -5.47
N GLY A 640 32.17 19.56 -6.56
CA GLY A 640 30.87 20.16 -6.85
C GLY A 640 29.77 19.65 -5.93
N GLY A 641 29.65 18.33 -5.77
CA GLY A 641 28.58 17.73 -4.99
C GLY A 641 28.93 16.37 -4.39
N ALA A 642 28.24 16.06 -3.30
CA ALA A 642 28.30 14.80 -2.55
C ALA A 642 26.88 14.34 -2.20
N GLY A 643 26.62 13.03 -2.21
CA GLY A 643 25.28 12.51 -1.96
C GLY A 643 24.27 12.88 -3.05
N MET A 644 24.73 13.06 -4.30
CA MET A 644 23.89 13.45 -5.44
C MET A 644 23.31 12.20 -6.10
N VAL A 645 22.02 12.21 -6.40
CA VAL A 645 21.35 11.11 -7.09
C VAL A 645 20.82 11.60 -8.42
N PHE A 646 21.27 10.98 -9.51
CA PHE A 646 20.73 11.18 -10.85
C PHE A 646 19.90 9.95 -11.20
N TRP A 647 18.57 10.09 -11.17
CA TRP A 647 17.61 9.00 -11.32
C TRP A 647 16.82 9.17 -12.60
N ASN A 648 16.85 8.18 -13.50
CA ASN A 648 16.18 8.23 -14.80
C ASN A 648 16.44 9.54 -15.57
N ALA A 649 17.61 10.14 -15.37
CA ALA A 649 17.99 11.39 -16.01
C ALA A 649 18.51 11.12 -17.42
N ARG A 650 18.35 12.10 -18.31
CA ARG A 650 18.80 12.04 -19.69
C ARG A 650 19.68 13.24 -20.01
N ALA A 651 20.86 12.97 -20.54
CA ALA A 651 21.86 13.97 -20.90
C ALA A 651 22.73 13.46 -22.05
N ASP A 652 23.37 14.35 -22.81
CA ASP A 652 24.37 13.97 -23.81
C ASP A 652 25.52 13.19 -23.17
N GLN A 653 25.95 13.66 -22.00
CA GLN A 653 27.02 13.05 -21.23
C GLN A 653 26.87 13.25 -19.73
N PHE A 654 27.43 12.32 -18.96
CA PHE A 654 27.51 12.35 -17.51
C PHE A 654 28.97 12.40 -17.07
N ILE A 655 29.32 13.40 -16.24
CA ILE A 655 30.61 13.45 -15.53
C ILE A 655 30.35 13.40 -14.03
N VAL A 656 30.20 12.19 -13.51
CA VAL A 656 29.87 11.95 -12.10
C VAL A 656 30.99 11.15 -11.44
N GLN A 657 31.50 11.68 -10.33
CA GLN A 657 32.64 11.13 -9.58
C GLN A 657 32.27 11.06 -8.10
N ASN A 658 32.77 10.05 -7.40
CA ASN A 658 32.64 9.95 -5.94
C ASN A 658 33.78 10.72 -5.25
N PRO A 659 33.47 11.70 -4.40
CA PRO A 659 34.47 12.30 -3.52
C PRO A 659 35.09 11.25 -2.57
N PRO A 660 36.31 11.45 -2.04
CA PRO A 660 36.96 10.46 -1.17
C PRO A 660 36.13 10.01 0.04
N THR A 661 35.29 10.90 0.57
CA THR A 661 34.49 10.64 1.78
C THR A 661 32.98 10.57 1.52
N ALA A 662 32.53 10.44 0.26
CA ALA A 662 31.10 10.43 -0.10
C ALA A 662 30.82 9.76 -1.45
N GLN A 663 29.54 9.47 -1.71
CA GLN A 663 29.07 8.82 -2.93
C GLN A 663 28.15 9.74 -3.72
N ASN A 664 28.13 9.55 -5.03
CA ASN A 664 27.18 10.10 -5.98
C ASN A 664 26.67 8.93 -6.84
N TRP A 665 25.40 8.99 -7.26
CA TRP A 665 24.70 7.89 -7.92
C TRP A 665 24.18 8.27 -9.30
N VAL A 666 24.33 7.36 -10.26
CA VAL A 666 23.73 7.45 -11.59
C VAL A 666 22.92 6.17 -11.83
N ILE A 667 21.59 6.28 -11.79
CA ILE A 667 20.68 5.14 -11.77
C ILE A 667 19.64 5.28 -12.86
N GLY A 668 19.46 4.25 -13.70
CA GLY A 668 18.50 4.25 -14.82
C GLY A 668 18.74 5.36 -15.87
N SER A 669 19.80 6.15 -15.72
CA SER A 669 20.01 7.36 -16.49
C SER A 669 20.65 7.04 -17.85
N THR A 670 20.33 7.82 -18.87
CA THR A 670 20.75 7.59 -20.27
C THR A 670 21.59 8.75 -20.79
N GLY A 671 22.81 8.44 -21.25
CA GLY A 671 23.78 9.40 -21.77
C GLY A 671 25.19 8.81 -21.78
N THR A 672 26.18 9.51 -22.35
CA THR A 672 27.56 8.99 -22.38
C THR A 672 28.25 9.18 -21.02
N LEU A 673 28.65 8.11 -20.34
CA LEU A 673 29.52 8.23 -19.16
C LEU A 673 30.94 8.65 -19.57
N VAL A 674 31.42 9.77 -19.03
CA VAL A 674 32.74 10.33 -19.32
C VAL A 674 33.63 10.26 -18.10
N ASN A 675 34.73 9.50 -18.22
CA ASN A 675 35.78 9.43 -17.21
C ASN A 675 36.76 10.61 -17.35
N GLU A 676 36.46 11.72 -16.70
CA GLU A 676 37.32 12.92 -16.67
C GLU A 676 38.49 12.75 -15.68
N THR A 677 39.68 13.18 -16.07
CA THR A 677 40.93 13.02 -15.29
C THR A 677 41.74 14.32 -15.15
N ARG A 678 41.16 15.48 -15.51
CA ARG A 678 41.78 16.82 -15.44
C ARG A 678 42.44 17.12 -14.10
N PHE A 679 41.86 16.65 -13.00
CA PHE A 679 42.38 16.81 -11.65
C PHE A 679 42.79 15.47 -11.03
N GLY A 680 43.40 14.61 -11.85
CA GLY A 680 43.77 13.25 -11.48
C GLY A 680 42.63 12.25 -11.68
N PRO A 681 42.93 10.94 -11.63
CA PRO A 681 41.90 9.91 -11.60
C PRO A 681 41.05 10.07 -10.33
N GLN A 682 39.73 10.05 -10.50
CA GLN A 682 38.78 10.12 -9.39
C GLN A 682 37.98 8.82 -9.33
N PRO A 683 37.53 8.38 -8.15
CA PRO A 683 36.60 7.27 -8.04
C PRO A 683 35.34 7.54 -8.91
N PRO A 684 34.89 6.56 -9.72
CA PRO A 684 33.68 6.73 -10.51
C PRO A 684 32.45 6.81 -9.60
N ALA A 685 31.34 7.31 -10.14
CA ALA A 685 30.04 7.24 -9.49
C ALA A 685 29.62 5.81 -9.19
N THR A 686 28.71 5.65 -8.23
CA THR A 686 27.95 4.42 -8.06
C THR A 686 26.91 4.34 -9.18
N ILE A 687 27.01 3.32 -10.03
CA ILE A 687 26.19 3.19 -11.25
C ILE A 687 25.32 1.94 -11.15
N ASP A 688 24.04 2.08 -11.51
CA ASP A 688 23.09 0.98 -11.60
C ASP A 688 22.12 1.19 -12.78
N ALA A 689 21.77 0.11 -13.49
CA ALA A 689 20.89 0.15 -14.67
C ALA A 689 21.17 1.28 -15.69
N HIS A 690 22.43 1.70 -15.89
CA HIS A 690 22.73 2.79 -16.82
C HIS A 690 22.33 2.44 -18.26
N ALA A 691 21.75 3.41 -18.98
CA ALA A 691 21.13 3.26 -20.30
C ALA A 691 19.92 2.30 -20.33
N THR A 692 19.36 1.93 -19.17
CA THR A 692 18.10 1.18 -19.04
C THR A 692 17.27 1.81 -17.93
N PRO A 693 16.31 2.68 -18.25
CA PRO A 693 15.53 3.37 -17.23
C PRO A 693 14.86 2.41 -16.25
N ILE A 694 14.79 2.84 -14.99
CA ILE A 694 14.11 2.10 -13.94
C ILE A 694 12.61 2.24 -14.15
N ASP A 695 11.89 1.13 -14.03
CA ASP A 695 10.44 1.12 -13.93
C ASP A 695 10.01 0.46 -12.63
N PHE A 696 9.26 1.21 -11.82
CA PHE A 696 8.67 0.68 -10.60
C PHE A 696 7.38 -0.12 -10.87
N GLY A 697 6.77 0.01 -12.06
CA GLY A 697 5.50 -0.63 -12.40
C GLY A 697 4.31 -0.09 -11.61
N ASP A 698 4.47 1.07 -10.94
CA ASP A 698 3.44 1.69 -10.10
C ASP A 698 2.60 2.69 -10.93
N PRO A 699 1.29 2.45 -11.11
CA PRO A 699 0.41 3.36 -11.85
C PRO A 699 0.29 4.77 -11.25
N LEU A 700 0.56 4.92 -9.94
CA LEU A 700 0.58 6.22 -9.25
C LEU A 700 1.95 6.91 -9.33
N ASN A 701 2.93 6.26 -9.93
CA ASN A 701 4.25 6.79 -10.21
C ASN A 701 4.63 6.52 -11.68
N PRO A 702 3.95 7.17 -12.63
CA PRO A 702 4.06 6.86 -14.05
C PRO A 702 5.45 7.12 -14.61
N THR A 703 6.15 8.15 -14.13
CA THR A 703 7.50 8.47 -14.62
C THR A 703 8.58 7.61 -13.95
N SER A 704 8.17 6.67 -13.10
CA SER A 704 9.04 5.84 -12.28
C SER A 704 10.07 6.69 -11.54
N SER A 705 9.60 7.81 -10.99
CA SER A 705 10.36 8.76 -10.19
C SER A 705 10.68 8.17 -8.83
N LEU A 706 11.92 8.31 -8.39
CA LEU A 706 12.31 7.92 -7.04
C LEU A 706 11.62 8.80 -5.97
N PHE A 707 11.55 10.12 -6.20
CA PHE A 707 10.88 11.04 -5.28
C PHE A 707 9.41 10.65 -5.08
N VAL A 708 8.69 10.37 -6.17
CA VAL A 708 7.27 10.00 -6.11
C VAL A 708 7.10 8.65 -5.42
N ALA A 709 7.95 7.66 -5.67
CA ALA A 709 7.91 6.37 -4.96
C ALA A 709 8.11 6.54 -3.44
N GLN A 710 9.12 7.32 -3.04
CA GLN A 710 9.40 7.63 -1.63
C GLN A 710 8.24 8.40 -0.98
N HIS A 711 7.68 9.38 -1.70
CA HIS A 711 6.54 10.16 -1.25
C HIS A 711 5.28 9.31 -1.09
N ASN A 712 4.94 8.48 -2.07
CA ASN A 712 3.79 7.56 -2.01
C ASN A 712 3.91 6.60 -0.82
N GLN A 713 5.10 6.04 -0.58
CA GLN A 713 5.33 5.19 0.58
C GLN A 713 5.07 5.92 1.90
N ARG A 714 5.60 7.15 2.04
CA ARG A 714 5.44 7.93 3.26
C ARG A 714 3.98 8.34 3.49
N MET A 715 3.27 8.71 2.43
CA MET A 715 1.86 9.12 2.49
C MET A 715 0.88 7.96 2.65
N ALA A 716 1.33 6.71 2.52
CA ALA A 716 0.50 5.55 2.84
C ALA A 716 0.17 5.45 4.34
N ASP A 717 1.04 6.01 5.20
CA ASP A 717 0.81 6.14 6.65
C ASP A 717 1.46 7.44 7.15
N PRO A 718 0.80 8.60 6.94
CA PRO A 718 1.39 9.91 7.19
C PRO A 718 1.60 10.22 8.68
N SER A 719 0.94 9.47 9.58
CA SER A 719 1.15 9.56 11.03
C SER A 719 2.35 8.73 11.50
N SER A 720 2.88 7.85 10.65
CA SER A 720 4.00 6.99 11.03
C SER A 720 5.31 7.76 11.22
N GLN A 721 6.10 7.27 12.17
CA GLN A 721 7.45 7.72 12.45
C GLN A 721 8.44 6.64 12.02
N THR A 722 9.47 7.06 11.28
CA THR A 722 10.63 6.20 11.02
C THR A 722 11.53 6.16 12.26
N ARG A 723 11.90 4.96 12.70
CA ARG A 723 12.83 4.72 13.81
C ARG A 723 13.96 3.82 13.35
N GLU A 724 15.15 4.38 13.26
CA GLU A 724 16.38 3.66 12.90
C GLU A 724 17.17 3.30 14.15
N TYR A 725 17.38 2.01 14.40
CA TYR A 725 18.24 1.51 15.47
C TYR A 725 19.50 0.91 14.88
N VAL A 726 20.65 1.20 15.49
CA VAL A 726 21.96 0.71 15.05
C VAL A 726 22.64 0.01 16.22
N LEU A 727 23.12 -1.21 15.97
CA LEU A 727 24.01 -1.97 16.85
C LEU A 727 25.35 -2.20 16.12
N GLY A 728 26.45 -2.28 16.88
CA GLY A 728 27.80 -2.17 16.32
C GLY A 728 28.09 -0.73 15.86
N ASP A 729 29.11 -0.59 15.03
CA ASP A 729 29.45 0.66 14.34
C ASP A 729 29.91 0.40 12.90
N PHE A 730 29.91 1.45 12.09
CA PHE A 730 30.26 1.34 10.68
C PHE A 730 31.75 1.62 10.51
N ASP A 731 32.59 0.60 10.63
CA ASP A 731 34.04 0.79 10.59
C ASP A 731 34.82 -0.29 9.82
N LEU A 732 34.09 -1.15 9.11
CA LEU A 732 34.66 -2.20 8.28
C LEU A 732 35.31 -3.31 9.12
N LEU A 733 34.64 -3.72 10.20
CA LEU A 733 35.00 -4.84 11.07
C LEU A 733 36.26 -4.57 11.92
N GLN A 734 36.42 -3.34 12.41
CA GLN A 734 37.59 -2.91 13.17
C GLN A 734 37.37 -2.92 14.69
N PHE A 735 37.46 -4.11 15.28
CA PHE A 735 37.32 -4.32 16.73
C PHE A 735 38.18 -3.38 17.59
N ASP A 736 37.53 -2.48 18.34
CA ASP A 736 38.18 -1.46 19.17
C ASP A 736 38.01 -1.72 20.67
N GLY A 737 37.24 -2.75 21.05
CA GLY A 737 37.29 -3.41 22.36
C GLY A 737 35.92 -3.63 23.01
N SER A 738 35.88 -4.43 24.07
CA SER A 738 34.63 -4.88 24.71
C SER A 738 33.80 -3.82 25.46
N ALA A 739 34.15 -2.54 25.35
CA ALA A 739 33.45 -1.42 26.01
C ALA A 739 33.04 -0.32 25.02
N SER A 740 33.12 -0.60 23.72
CA SER A 740 32.72 0.29 22.63
C SER A 740 31.32 -0.05 22.11
N ALA A 741 30.97 0.45 20.93
CA ALA A 741 29.78 0.04 20.19
C ALA A 741 29.79 -1.46 19.83
N ASP A 742 30.95 -2.12 19.94
CA ASP A 742 31.10 -3.54 19.64
C ASP A 742 30.33 -4.47 20.56
N ALA A 743 30.03 -4.05 21.79
CA ALA A 743 29.31 -4.89 22.74
C ALA A 743 27.83 -5.00 22.33
N LEU A 744 27.43 -6.18 21.84
CA LEU A 744 26.07 -6.42 21.39
C LEU A 744 25.14 -6.74 22.58
N PRO A 745 24.01 -6.03 22.73
CA PRO A 745 22.97 -6.41 23.68
C PRO A 745 22.36 -7.75 23.25
N VAL A 746 22.04 -8.61 24.22
CA VAL A 746 21.37 -9.90 24.00
C VAL A 746 20.37 -10.13 25.12
N ASP A 747 19.14 -10.49 24.75
CA ASP A 747 18.13 -10.91 25.69
C ASP A 747 18.59 -12.16 26.48
N PRO A 748 18.38 -12.22 27.82
CA PRO A 748 18.83 -13.35 28.62
C PRO A 748 18.21 -14.71 28.23
N GLN A 749 16.94 -14.74 27.81
CA GLN A 749 16.27 -15.95 27.38
C GLN A 749 16.77 -16.37 26.00
N TRP A 750 16.85 -15.45 25.05
CA TRP A 750 17.45 -15.71 23.74
C TRP A 750 18.87 -16.27 23.85
N LEU A 751 19.69 -15.66 24.73
CA LEU A 751 21.04 -16.14 25.00
C LEU A 751 21.07 -17.57 25.56
N ALA A 752 20.11 -17.94 26.42
CA ALA A 752 20.02 -19.29 26.96
C ALA A 752 19.68 -20.33 25.88
N ASP A 753 18.75 -19.98 24.98
CA ASP A 753 18.34 -20.83 23.87
C ASP A 753 19.47 -21.01 22.85
N VAL A 754 20.16 -19.92 22.50
CA VAL A 754 21.33 -19.95 21.61
C VAL A 754 22.49 -20.72 22.23
N THR A 755 22.76 -20.57 23.53
CA THR A 755 23.82 -21.33 24.22
C THR A 755 23.52 -22.84 24.17
N THR A 756 22.24 -23.21 24.28
CA THR A 756 21.78 -24.60 24.15
C THR A 756 21.98 -25.12 22.72
N LEU A 757 21.60 -24.35 21.71
CA LEU A 757 21.84 -24.67 20.30
C LEU A 757 23.33 -24.83 19.98
N ALA A 758 24.15 -23.90 20.47
CA ALA A 758 25.58 -23.82 20.15
C ALA A 758 26.42 -24.92 20.79
N GLY A 759 25.99 -25.50 21.92
CA GLY A 759 26.80 -26.44 22.70
C GLY A 759 28.12 -25.84 23.22
N GLY A 760 28.24 -24.51 23.24
CA GLY A 760 29.43 -23.73 23.55
C GLY A 760 29.08 -22.25 23.79
N THR A 761 30.06 -21.41 24.12
CA THR A 761 29.81 -19.98 24.41
C THR A 761 29.71 -19.15 23.11
N PRO A 762 28.59 -18.48 22.84
CA PRO A 762 28.45 -17.58 21.69
C PRO A 762 29.27 -16.29 21.83
N ILE A 763 29.56 -15.64 20.70
CA ILE A 763 30.19 -14.31 20.63
C ILE A 763 29.12 -13.25 20.84
N ARG A 764 29.32 -12.36 21.83
CA ARG A 764 28.39 -11.25 22.14
C ARG A 764 29.00 -9.90 21.78
N SER A 765 29.55 -9.83 20.58
CA SER A 765 30.30 -8.68 20.08
C SER A 765 30.21 -8.62 18.56
N SER A 766 30.08 -7.43 17.99
CA SER A 766 30.47 -7.21 16.59
C SER A 766 31.99 -7.26 16.46
N ASP A 767 32.45 -7.29 15.22
CA ASP A 767 33.85 -7.23 14.79
C ASP A 767 34.76 -8.40 15.20
N GLN A 768 34.18 -9.41 15.85
CA GLN A 768 34.91 -10.62 16.20
C GLN A 768 34.83 -11.65 15.09
N THR A 769 36.00 -12.01 14.56
CA THR A 769 36.15 -12.96 13.46
C THR A 769 36.47 -14.38 13.93
N THR A 770 36.09 -14.76 15.16
CA THR A 770 36.37 -16.11 15.66
C THR A 770 35.47 -17.12 14.96
N ASP A 771 36.06 -17.95 14.11
CA ASP A 771 35.34 -18.95 13.33
C ASP A 771 34.73 -20.07 14.21
N GLY A 772 33.59 -20.61 13.79
CA GLY A 772 32.92 -21.72 14.46
C GLY A 772 32.03 -21.32 15.63
N GLN A 773 31.66 -20.04 15.76
CA GLN A 773 30.85 -19.52 16.87
C GLN A 773 29.67 -18.70 16.38
N TYR A 774 28.53 -18.85 17.05
CA TYR A 774 27.33 -18.06 16.78
C TYR A 774 27.45 -16.65 17.36
N VAL A 775 26.78 -15.69 16.71
CA VAL A 775 26.69 -14.29 17.16
C VAL A 775 25.22 -13.92 17.44
N PRO A 776 24.72 -14.05 18.68
CA PRO A 776 23.40 -13.56 19.06
C PRO A 776 23.41 -12.08 19.41
N PHE A 777 22.32 -11.37 19.06
CA PHE A 777 22.06 -10.01 19.50
C PHE A 777 20.56 -9.70 19.48
N SER A 778 20.18 -8.65 20.21
CA SER A 778 18.79 -8.23 20.39
C SER A 778 18.67 -6.72 20.22
N PHE A 779 17.82 -6.27 19.30
CA PHE A 779 17.36 -4.89 19.33
C PHE A 779 16.36 -4.71 20.47
N GLN A 780 16.42 -3.57 21.14
CA GLN A 780 15.41 -3.14 22.11
C GLN A 780 15.00 -1.73 21.77
N TYR A 781 13.70 -1.47 21.76
CA TYR A 781 13.11 -0.17 21.46
C TYR A 781 11.83 0.03 22.25
N SER A 782 11.48 1.29 22.46
CA SER A 782 10.29 1.62 23.26
C SER A 782 9.09 1.86 22.37
N LEU A 783 8.02 1.10 22.60
CA LEU A 783 6.69 1.36 22.07
C LEU A 783 5.80 1.94 23.18
N ALA A 784 5.19 3.09 22.92
CA ALA A 784 4.12 3.58 23.79
C ALA A 784 2.89 2.65 23.69
N THR A 785 2.00 2.76 24.66
CA THR A 785 0.82 1.89 24.85
C THR A 785 -0.03 1.66 23.59
N HIS A 786 -0.10 2.67 22.71
CA HIS A 786 -0.88 2.62 21.46
C HIS A 786 -0.01 2.69 20.19
N GLU A 787 1.31 2.58 20.34
CA GLU A 787 2.22 2.51 19.20
C GLU A 787 2.35 1.08 18.69
N VAL A 788 2.31 0.93 17.38
CA VAL A 788 2.44 -0.36 16.69
C VAL A 788 3.48 -0.27 15.58
N VAL A 789 4.29 -1.31 15.43
CA VAL A 789 5.28 -1.38 14.34
C VAL A 789 4.56 -1.81 13.07
N ARG A 790 4.37 -0.90 12.11
CA ARG A 790 3.64 -1.14 10.84
C ARG A 790 4.49 -1.81 9.77
N SER A 791 5.79 -1.55 9.75
CA SER A 791 6.74 -2.22 8.86
C SER A 791 8.14 -2.19 9.45
N ALA A 792 8.99 -3.12 9.02
CA ALA A 792 10.36 -3.19 9.48
C ALA A 792 11.29 -3.75 8.42
N VAL A 793 12.51 -3.22 8.37
CA VAL A 793 13.61 -3.73 7.54
C VAL A 793 14.83 -3.91 8.43
N LEU A 794 15.40 -5.11 8.39
CA LEU A 794 16.66 -5.47 9.02
C LEU A 794 17.78 -5.45 7.97
N SER A 795 18.83 -4.68 8.22
CA SER A 795 20.04 -4.67 7.39
C SER A 795 21.26 -5.04 8.22
N LEU A 796 22.16 -5.85 7.65
CA LEU A 796 23.36 -6.35 8.33
C LEU A 796 24.61 -6.16 7.46
N GLY A 797 25.72 -5.77 8.06
CA GLY A 797 27.06 -5.84 7.46
C GLY A 797 27.76 -7.12 7.90
N LEU A 798 28.07 -8.02 6.95
CA LEU A 798 28.57 -9.36 7.23
C LEU A 798 29.94 -9.62 6.57
N ARG A 799 30.82 -10.37 7.25
CA ARG A 799 32.02 -10.97 6.65
C ARG A 799 32.15 -12.45 7.00
N GLY A 800 32.78 -13.21 6.11
CA GLY A 800 33.11 -14.61 6.39
C GLY A 800 34.29 -14.74 7.36
N THR A 801 34.23 -15.69 8.29
CA THR A 801 35.30 -15.97 9.26
C THR A 801 36.16 -17.21 8.91
N GLY A 802 35.75 -18.00 7.91
CA GLY A 802 36.39 -19.28 7.56
C GLY A 802 36.37 -19.60 6.06
N THR A 803 36.83 -20.81 5.69
CA THR A 803 36.85 -21.28 4.28
C THR A 803 35.57 -21.98 3.82
N THR A 804 34.59 -22.15 4.72
CA THR A 804 33.33 -22.87 4.49
C THR A 804 32.13 -22.01 4.88
N THR A 805 31.82 -21.00 4.08
CA THR A 805 30.60 -20.19 4.27
C THR A 805 29.37 -20.82 3.57
N SER A 806 29.51 -22.04 3.02
CA SER A 806 28.40 -22.78 2.41
C SER A 806 27.53 -23.39 3.49
N GLY A 807 26.38 -22.78 3.78
CA GLY A 807 25.45 -23.23 4.82
C GLY A 807 25.21 -22.20 5.94
N ASP A 808 25.79 -21.00 5.82
CA ASP A 808 25.48 -19.90 6.74
C ASP A 808 24.01 -19.49 6.64
N ALA A 809 23.47 -19.13 7.79
CA ALA A 809 22.08 -18.79 7.98
C ALA A 809 21.93 -17.70 9.04
N ILE A 810 20.78 -17.04 9.01
CA ILE A 810 20.30 -16.19 10.10
C ILE A 810 19.08 -16.83 10.75
N TRP A 811 18.89 -16.60 12.04
CA TRP A 811 17.65 -16.88 12.74
C TRP A 811 17.10 -15.57 13.28
N ILE A 812 15.78 -15.45 13.23
CA ILE A 812 15.03 -14.30 13.73
C ILE A 812 13.96 -14.88 14.65
N GLU A 813 13.98 -14.49 15.93
CA GLU A 813 13.06 -14.89 17.01
C GLU A 813 13.05 -16.38 17.41
N ASP A 814 13.45 -17.29 16.53
CA ASP A 814 13.23 -18.72 16.70
C ASP A 814 14.45 -19.51 16.22
N VAL A 815 15.19 -20.10 17.17
CA VAL A 815 16.39 -20.92 16.90
C VAL A 815 16.10 -22.19 16.08
N SER A 816 14.83 -22.59 15.95
CA SER A 816 14.45 -23.74 15.13
C SER A 816 14.29 -23.40 13.64
N LEU A 817 14.25 -22.11 13.28
CA LEU A 817 13.94 -21.63 11.93
C LEU A 817 15.11 -20.90 11.26
N ALA A 818 16.07 -21.67 10.79
CA ALA A 818 17.22 -21.16 10.05
C ALA A 818 16.82 -20.66 8.65
N ARG A 819 17.23 -19.44 8.30
CA ARG A 819 17.11 -18.89 6.94
C ARG A 819 18.48 -18.85 6.30
N SER A 820 18.69 -19.65 5.25
CA SER A 820 19.97 -19.65 4.56
C SER A 820 20.25 -18.29 3.93
N LEU A 821 21.51 -17.85 3.92
CA LEU A 821 21.89 -16.60 3.23
C LEU A 821 21.51 -16.62 1.74
N ALA A 822 21.57 -17.79 1.10
CA ALA A 822 21.17 -17.99 -0.29
C ALA A 822 19.68 -17.72 -0.54
N SER A 823 18.80 -18.14 0.39
CA SER A 823 17.37 -17.81 0.31
C SER A 823 17.06 -16.33 0.51
N LEU A 824 18.03 -15.56 1.02
CA LEU A 824 17.92 -14.12 1.25
C LEU A 824 18.74 -13.29 0.24
N GLY A 825 19.11 -13.89 -0.90
CA GLY A 825 19.78 -13.19 -2.00
C GLY A 825 21.31 -13.24 -1.99
N ILE A 826 21.95 -13.65 -0.89
CA ILE A 826 23.41 -13.84 -0.83
C ILE A 826 23.74 -15.26 -1.29
N THR A 827 23.90 -15.40 -2.61
CA THR A 827 24.19 -16.70 -3.25
C THR A 827 25.68 -17.04 -3.29
N ALA A 828 26.55 -16.02 -3.16
CA ALA A 828 28.00 -16.19 -3.11
C ALA A 828 28.48 -16.37 -1.65
N PRO A 829 29.57 -17.12 -1.43
CA PRO A 829 30.32 -17.11 -0.18
C PRO A 829 30.61 -15.71 0.33
N LEU A 830 30.44 -15.46 1.63
CA LEU A 830 30.82 -14.18 2.24
C LEU A 830 32.33 -13.95 2.07
N SER A 831 32.68 -12.72 1.70
CA SER A 831 34.08 -12.31 1.63
C SER A 831 34.69 -12.25 3.04
N THR A 832 35.95 -12.69 3.15
CA THR A 832 36.72 -12.56 4.40
C THR A 832 37.38 -11.20 4.54
N THR A 833 37.36 -10.38 3.48
CA THR A 833 38.05 -9.08 3.41
C THR A 833 37.13 -7.91 3.10
N GLU A 834 35.93 -8.16 2.59
CA GLU A 834 34.96 -7.13 2.21
C GLU A 834 33.65 -7.37 2.93
N THR A 835 33.05 -6.29 3.47
CA THR A 835 31.73 -6.37 4.11
C THR A 835 30.67 -6.57 3.02
N THR A 836 29.92 -7.67 3.11
CA THR A 836 28.75 -7.95 2.29
C THR A 836 27.50 -7.52 3.06
N THR A 837 26.62 -6.74 2.44
CA THR A 837 25.39 -6.31 3.11
C THR A 837 24.23 -7.24 2.81
N LEU A 838 23.42 -7.50 3.84
CA LEU A 838 22.17 -8.23 3.75
C LEU A 838 21.03 -7.27 4.13
N THR A 839 19.95 -7.26 3.36
CA THR A 839 18.72 -6.52 3.70
C THR A 839 17.53 -7.45 3.64
N VAL A 840 16.74 -7.49 4.72
CA VAL A 840 15.59 -8.36 4.90
C VAL A 840 14.40 -7.52 5.32
N GLU A 841 13.32 -7.60 4.54
CA GLU A 841 12.03 -7.06 4.94
C GLU A 841 11.36 -8.03 5.93
N LEU A 842 10.99 -7.54 7.11
CA LEU A 842 10.35 -8.36 8.14
C LEU A 842 8.85 -8.34 7.92
N THR A 843 8.28 -9.51 7.64
CA THR A 843 6.86 -9.68 7.29
C THR A 843 6.24 -10.84 8.06
N GLY A 844 4.90 -10.92 8.06
CA GLY A 844 4.17 -11.98 8.75
C GLY A 844 4.64 -12.13 10.20
N ARG A 845 5.04 -13.34 10.59
CA ARG A 845 5.48 -13.66 11.96
C ARG A 845 6.60 -12.77 12.51
N ASP A 846 7.52 -12.27 11.67
CA ASP A 846 8.62 -11.44 12.17
C ASP A 846 8.12 -10.06 12.58
N LEU A 847 7.22 -9.49 11.78
CA LEU A 847 6.62 -8.20 12.07
C LEU A 847 5.73 -8.28 13.32
N ILE A 848 5.12 -9.45 13.58
CA ILE A 848 4.36 -9.75 14.79
C ILE A 848 5.26 -9.74 16.02
N ALA A 849 6.43 -10.38 15.94
CA ALA A 849 7.34 -10.46 17.07
C ALA A 849 7.82 -9.08 17.53
N LEU A 850 7.94 -8.12 16.59
CA LEU A 850 8.37 -6.75 16.86
C LEU A 850 7.43 -5.95 17.79
N GLN A 851 6.22 -6.43 18.07
CA GLN A 851 5.24 -5.67 18.87
C GLN A 851 5.57 -5.69 20.38
N ASP A 852 6.49 -6.55 20.82
CA ASP A 852 6.95 -6.59 22.22
C ASP A 852 8.06 -5.57 22.55
N GLY A 853 8.50 -4.78 21.56
CA GLY A 853 9.59 -3.82 21.71
C GLY A 853 10.98 -4.40 21.52
N ARG A 854 11.11 -5.62 20.96
CA ARG A 854 12.37 -6.33 20.79
C ARG A 854 12.44 -7.04 19.43
N LEU A 855 13.67 -7.28 18.97
CA LEU A 855 13.95 -8.20 17.86
C LEU A 855 15.19 -9.03 18.19
N ASP A 856 15.04 -10.34 18.32
CA ASP A 856 16.11 -11.28 18.59
C ASP A 856 16.66 -11.89 17.29
N VAL A 857 17.97 -11.77 17.09
CA VAL A 857 18.67 -12.22 15.88
C VAL A 857 19.88 -13.08 16.24
N LEU A 858 20.17 -14.06 15.38
CA LEU A 858 21.34 -14.93 15.48
C LEU A 858 22.02 -15.07 14.12
N LEU A 859 23.35 -14.89 14.09
CA LEU A 859 24.17 -15.26 12.94
C LEU A 859 24.82 -16.63 13.11
N GLY A 860 24.93 -17.35 11.99
CA GLY A 860 25.60 -18.64 11.89
C GLY A 860 27.10 -18.59 12.20
N GLN A 861 27.69 -19.78 12.32
CA GLN A 861 29.02 -19.98 12.91
C GLN A 861 30.19 -19.46 12.07
N HIS A 862 29.99 -19.13 10.79
CA HIS A 862 31.06 -18.71 9.88
C HIS A 862 30.90 -17.27 9.39
N SER A 863 30.11 -16.47 10.11
CA SER A 863 29.82 -15.07 9.79
C SER A 863 30.15 -14.17 10.98
N ALA A 864 30.87 -13.08 10.72
CA ALA A 864 31.06 -11.98 11.66
C ALA A 864 30.09 -10.84 11.32
N LEU A 865 29.59 -10.16 12.35
CA LEU A 865 28.80 -8.94 12.25
C LEU A 865 29.72 -7.72 12.35
N ASP A 866 29.57 -6.78 11.43
CA ASP A 866 30.14 -5.41 11.47
C ASP A 866 29.12 -4.52 12.21
N TRP A 867 27.98 -4.32 11.58
CA TRP A 867 26.87 -3.54 12.12
C TRP A 867 25.53 -4.20 11.80
N ALA A 868 24.52 -3.88 12.59
CA ALA A 868 23.12 -4.23 12.34
C ALA A 868 22.24 -2.98 12.44
N VAL A 869 21.37 -2.77 11.46
CA VAL A 869 20.40 -1.67 11.41
C VAL A 869 18.99 -2.22 11.35
N LEU A 870 18.12 -1.78 12.26
CA LEU A 870 16.69 -2.05 12.25
C LEU A 870 15.94 -0.74 11.97
N ASN A 871 15.28 -0.68 10.82
CA ASN A 871 14.44 0.45 10.41
C ASN A 871 12.98 0.10 10.58
N LEU A 872 12.32 0.71 11.57
CA LEU A 872 10.89 0.55 11.85
C LEU A 872 10.10 1.72 11.29
N SER A 873 8.89 1.45 10.79
CA SER A 873 7.81 2.43 10.72
C SER A 873 6.86 2.16 11.87
N VAL A 874 6.65 3.14 12.74
CA VAL A 874 5.79 3.03 13.92
C VAL A 874 4.69 4.06 13.84
N THR A 875 3.43 3.63 14.02
CA THR A 875 2.27 4.53 14.02
C THR A 875 1.53 4.39 15.34
N GLU A 876 0.83 5.44 15.75
CA GLU A 876 -0.04 5.44 16.93
C GLU A 876 -1.49 5.19 16.46
N LEU A 877 -2.21 4.28 17.12
CA LEU A 877 -3.62 4.01 16.83
C LEU A 877 -4.52 4.64 17.89
N ASP A 878 -5.59 5.31 17.47
CA ASP A 878 -6.53 5.98 18.37
C ASP A 878 -7.42 5.00 19.15
N SER A 879 -7.68 3.83 18.57
CA SER A 879 -8.53 2.76 19.10
C SER A 879 -8.09 1.40 18.56
N PHE A 880 -8.41 0.35 19.30
CA PHE A 880 -8.31 -1.04 18.88
C PHE A 880 -9.68 -1.69 19.06
N ASP A 881 -9.83 -2.86 18.47
CA ASP A 881 -10.91 -3.78 18.78
C ASP A 881 -10.38 -4.83 19.76
N PHE A 882 -10.91 -4.88 20.97
CA PHE A 882 -10.60 -5.85 22.01
C PHE A 882 -11.74 -6.86 22.12
N GLY A 883 -11.44 -8.05 22.64
CA GLY A 883 -12.51 -8.91 23.14
C GLY A 883 -12.93 -8.49 24.55
N ASP A 884 -14.07 -9.00 25.02
CA ASP A 884 -14.68 -8.65 26.30
C ASP A 884 -14.71 -9.78 27.34
N ALA A 885 -13.92 -10.85 27.17
CA ALA A 885 -13.95 -12.01 28.06
C ALA A 885 -13.89 -11.64 29.56
N PRO A 886 -14.46 -12.48 30.46
CA PRO A 886 -14.48 -12.23 31.90
C PRO A 886 -13.12 -11.91 32.50
N ALA A 887 -13.08 -11.13 33.59
CA ALA A 887 -11.86 -10.59 34.18
C ALA A 887 -10.82 -11.63 34.67
N THR A 888 -11.17 -12.92 34.67
CA THR A 888 -10.23 -14.03 34.87
C THR A 888 -9.29 -14.22 33.67
N TYR A 889 -9.72 -13.81 32.47
CA TYR A 889 -8.97 -13.87 31.23
C TYR A 889 -8.21 -12.54 30.96
N PRO A 890 -7.17 -12.55 30.12
CA PRO A 890 -6.51 -11.33 29.66
C PRO A 890 -7.40 -10.57 28.66
N THR A 891 -7.98 -9.48 29.14
CA THR A 891 -8.92 -8.64 28.36
C THR A 891 -8.39 -7.22 28.24
N THR A 892 -7.81 -6.67 29.31
CA THR A 892 -7.28 -5.30 29.31
C THR A 892 -5.87 -5.25 28.71
N LEU A 893 -5.48 -4.07 28.22
CA LEU A 893 -4.16 -3.77 27.69
C LEU A 893 -3.05 -3.97 28.73
N ALA A 894 -3.33 -3.70 30.01
CA ALA A 894 -2.40 -3.96 31.12
C ALA A 894 -2.11 -5.46 31.33
N GLN A 895 -2.99 -6.33 30.83
CA GLN A 895 -2.83 -7.79 30.83
C GLN A 895 -2.37 -8.32 29.47
N ASP A 896 -2.04 -7.44 28.52
CA ASP A 896 -1.81 -7.75 27.11
C ASP A 896 -3.00 -8.48 26.46
N GLY A 897 -4.23 -8.04 26.75
CA GLY A 897 -5.45 -8.59 26.15
C GLY A 897 -5.38 -8.64 24.62
N ALA A 898 -6.08 -9.63 24.04
CA ALA A 898 -6.22 -9.73 22.60
C ALA A 898 -6.85 -8.44 22.06
N ARG A 899 -6.19 -7.84 21.07
CA ARG A 899 -6.65 -6.62 20.44
C ARG A 899 -6.24 -6.55 18.99
N HIS A 900 -7.05 -5.96 18.14
CA HIS A 900 -6.83 -5.84 16.71
C HIS A 900 -6.82 -4.37 16.31
N GLY A 901 -5.95 -3.99 15.38
CA GLY A 901 -6.10 -2.72 14.70
C GLY A 901 -7.45 -2.76 13.97
N ALA A 902 -8.33 -1.79 14.24
CA ALA A 902 -9.70 -1.78 13.74
C ALA A 902 -9.77 -1.46 12.22
N THR A 903 -9.16 -2.30 11.40
CA THR A 903 -9.15 -2.24 9.92
C THR A 903 -9.20 -3.66 9.36
N GLY A 904 -9.39 -3.84 8.06
CA GLY A 904 -9.33 -5.18 7.44
C GLY A 904 -10.56 -6.07 7.67
N PRO A 905 -10.39 -7.40 7.73
CA PRO A 905 -11.50 -8.36 7.80
C PRO A 905 -12.31 -8.18 9.09
N ARG A 906 -13.56 -8.62 9.10
CA ARG A 906 -14.42 -8.54 10.30
C ARG A 906 -15.33 -9.77 10.39
N LEU A 907 -15.70 -10.14 11.61
CA LEU A 907 -16.68 -11.13 11.98
C LEU A 907 -18.05 -10.44 11.91
N GLY A 908 -18.89 -10.85 10.97
CA GLY A 908 -20.25 -10.30 10.84
C GLY A 908 -20.31 -8.83 10.42
N ALA A 909 -21.42 -8.16 10.74
CA ALA A 909 -21.77 -6.88 10.12
C ALA A 909 -21.17 -5.67 10.86
N THR A 910 -20.89 -5.83 12.15
CA THR A 910 -20.36 -4.80 13.03
C THR A 910 -18.92 -5.08 13.41
N ARG A 911 -18.36 -4.14 14.18
CA ARG A 911 -17.10 -4.22 14.93
C ARG A 911 -17.08 -2.98 15.83
N ASP A 912 -16.74 -3.13 17.09
CA ASP A 912 -16.54 -2.02 18.01
C ASP A 912 -15.06 -1.62 18.14
N GLU A 913 -14.85 -0.52 18.86
CA GLU A 913 -13.54 0.11 18.95
C GLU A 913 -13.43 0.82 20.31
N GLU A 914 -12.38 0.49 21.05
CA GLU A 914 -12.08 1.07 22.35
C GLU A 914 -10.58 1.31 22.56
N SER A 915 -10.28 2.16 23.54
CA SER A 915 -8.90 2.46 23.92
C SER A 915 -8.27 1.36 24.79
N ASP A 916 -9.11 0.53 25.44
CA ASP A 916 -8.75 -0.56 26.35
C ASP A 916 -9.94 -1.52 26.51
N GLY A 917 -9.68 -2.82 26.65
CA GLY A 917 -10.72 -3.85 26.75
C GLY A 917 -11.51 -3.78 28.06
N VAL A 918 -12.80 -4.13 27.99
CA VAL A 918 -13.72 -4.08 29.13
C VAL A 918 -14.34 -5.46 29.37
N ALA A 919 -13.86 -6.16 30.38
CA ALA A 919 -14.36 -7.49 30.72
C ALA A 919 -15.85 -7.49 31.11
N SER A 920 -16.61 -8.43 30.54
CA SER A 920 -18.01 -8.73 30.86
C SER A 920 -18.14 -10.13 31.48
N ALA A 921 -19.19 -10.38 32.27
CA ALA A 921 -19.31 -11.65 33.00
C ALA A 921 -19.64 -12.84 32.09
N THR A 922 -20.21 -12.56 30.92
CA THR A 922 -20.78 -13.55 30.00
C THR A 922 -20.27 -13.40 28.57
N ALA A 923 -19.24 -12.58 28.35
CA ALA A 923 -18.78 -12.20 27.01
C ALA A 923 -19.97 -11.68 26.17
N ASP A 924 -20.65 -10.65 26.68
CA ASP A 924 -21.86 -10.04 26.11
C ASP A 924 -21.88 -8.50 26.20
N GLY A 925 -20.71 -7.92 26.47
CA GLY A 925 -20.45 -6.49 26.59
C GLY A 925 -20.23 -5.79 25.25
N GLU A 926 -19.89 -6.54 24.21
CA GLU A 926 -19.60 -6.07 22.84
C GLU A 926 -20.65 -6.57 21.81
N LEU A 927 -20.46 -6.24 20.53
CA LEU A 927 -21.39 -6.59 19.45
C LEU A 927 -20.94 -7.81 18.66
N ASP A 928 -20.88 -8.96 19.34
CA ASP A 928 -20.53 -10.25 18.75
C ASP A 928 -21.60 -10.76 17.78
N ASP A 929 -21.38 -10.63 16.47
CA ASP A 929 -22.40 -10.92 15.44
C ASP A 929 -21.92 -11.83 14.30
N GLY A 930 -20.63 -12.18 14.28
CA GLY A 930 -20.03 -12.97 13.21
C GLY A 930 -19.85 -14.46 13.48
N VAL A 931 -19.95 -14.92 14.74
CA VAL A 931 -19.68 -16.32 15.09
C VAL A 931 -20.87 -16.99 15.77
N LEU A 932 -21.11 -18.26 15.40
CA LEU A 932 -22.08 -19.11 16.08
C LEU A 932 -21.50 -20.50 16.32
N PHE A 933 -21.28 -20.83 17.60
CA PHE A 933 -20.90 -22.18 18.00
C PHE A 933 -22.09 -23.15 17.92
N GLY A 934 -21.87 -24.31 17.30
CA GLY A 934 -22.82 -25.42 17.32
C GLY A 934 -22.85 -26.15 18.68
N ASP A 935 -23.59 -27.26 18.73
CA ASP A 935 -23.68 -28.09 19.94
C ASP A 935 -22.32 -28.69 20.34
N ILE A 936 -21.81 -28.32 21.51
CA ILE A 936 -20.57 -28.88 22.09
C ILE A 936 -20.94 -30.03 23.02
N LYS A 937 -20.94 -31.26 22.48
CA LYS A 937 -21.31 -32.48 23.20
C LYS A 937 -20.11 -33.40 23.42
N ILE A 938 -19.60 -33.44 24.65
CA ILE A 938 -18.52 -34.36 25.03
C ILE A 938 -19.03 -35.80 24.89
N GLY A 939 -18.26 -36.61 24.16
CA GLY A 939 -18.65 -37.93 23.67
C GLY A 939 -18.85 -37.98 22.16
N HIS A 940 -18.98 -36.83 21.48
CA HIS A 940 -18.85 -36.73 20.03
C HIS A 940 -17.39 -36.45 19.64
N PRO A 941 -16.92 -36.88 18.45
CA PRO A 941 -15.54 -36.66 18.03
C PRO A 941 -15.27 -35.20 17.63
N MET A 942 -16.28 -34.47 17.14
CA MET A 942 -16.13 -33.14 16.55
C MET A 942 -17.36 -32.27 16.82
N ALA A 943 -17.17 -30.95 16.76
CA ALA A 943 -18.22 -29.94 16.72
C ALA A 943 -17.96 -28.95 15.58
N GLY A 944 -18.98 -28.14 15.25
CA GLY A 944 -18.91 -27.10 14.22
C GLY A 944 -19.01 -25.69 14.82
N VAL A 945 -18.35 -24.73 14.18
CA VAL A 945 -18.49 -23.29 14.42
C VAL A 945 -18.75 -22.60 13.09
N ASN A 946 -19.77 -21.75 13.06
CA ASN A 946 -20.06 -20.92 11.90
C ASN A 946 -19.32 -19.59 12.03
N ILE A 947 -18.65 -19.17 10.96
CA ILE A 947 -17.94 -17.89 10.84
C ILE A 947 -18.53 -17.14 9.65
N ASP A 948 -18.98 -15.90 9.85
CA ASP A 948 -19.38 -14.98 8.78
C ASP A 948 -18.25 -13.98 8.50
N LEU A 949 -17.44 -14.24 7.47
CA LEU A 949 -16.41 -13.29 7.07
C LEU A 949 -17.03 -12.13 6.28
N GLN A 950 -16.80 -10.91 6.76
CA GLN A 950 -17.14 -9.69 6.04
C GLN A 950 -15.90 -8.80 5.83
N ASN A 951 -16.03 -7.79 4.97
CA ASN A 951 -14.99 -6.82 4.63
C ASN A 951 -13.66 -7.38 4.07
N ALA A 952 -13.60 -8.66 3.71
CA ALA A 952 -12.49 -9.29 2.99
C ALA A 952 -12.99 -10.46 2.13
N ASP A 953 -12.25 -10.78 1.06
CA ASP A 953 -12.51 -11.97 0.24
C ASP A 953 -12.01 -13.26 0.91
N GLU A 954 -10.91 -13.17 1.65
CA GLU A 954 -10.27 -14.24 2.42
C GLU A 954 -9.60 -13.64 3.67
N ALA A 955 -9.62 -14.39 4.77
CA ALA A 955 -8.91 -14.09 6.02
C ALA A 955 -8.55 -15.40 6.76
N LYS A 956 -7.93 -15.29 7.93
CA LYS A 956 -7.56 -16.41 8.81
C LYS A 956 -8.18 -16.24 10.19
N VAL A 957 -8.66 -17.36 10.75
CA VAL A 957 -9.24 -17.42 12.10
C VAL A 957 -8.34 -18.25 13.02
N ASP A 958 -8.07 -17.72 14.20
CA ASP A 958 -7.55 -18.44 15.36
C ASP A 958 -8.63 -18.47 16.44
N ALA A 959 -8.90 -19.63 17.04
CA ALA A 959 -9.95 -19.75 18.05
C ALA A 959 -9.59 -20.74 19.17
N TRP A 960 -10.07 -20.46 20.38
CA TRP A 960 -9.85 -21.25 21.59
C TRP A 960 -11.15 -21.47 22.35
N ILE A 961 -11.26 -22.58 23.08
CA ILE A 961 -12.32 -22.84 24.05
C ILE A 961 -11.65 -23.33 25.33
N ASP A 962 -11.84 -22.64 26.46
CA ASP A 962 -11.37 -23.07 27.78
C ASP A 962 -12.17 -24.31 28.23
N PHE A 963 -11.72 -25.49 27.82
CA PHE A 963 -12.44 -26.74 28.05
C PHE A 963 -12.34 -27.18 29.50
N ASP A 964 -11.22 -26.91 30.18
CA ASP A 964 -11.01 -27.35 31.56
C ASP A 964 -11.54 -26.36 32.62
N ARG A 965 -11.91 -25.15 32.19
CA ARG A 965 -12.52 -24.06 32.96
C ARG A 965 -11.60 -23.50 34.04
N ASP A 966 -10.29 -23.46 33.78
CA ASP A 966 -9.30 -22.92 34.69
C ASP A 966 -9.13 -21.38 34.58
N GLY A 967 -9.75 -20.75 33.58
CA GLY A 967 -9.70 -19.31 33.33
C GLY A 967 -8.52 -18.86 32.47
N ILE A 968 -7.84 -19.77 31.78
CA ILE A 968 -6.69 -19.50 30.91
C ILE A 968 -6.82 -20.32 29.64
N TRP A 969 -6.74 -19.69 28.45
CA TRP A 969 -6.63 -20.46 27.20
C TRP A 969 -5.24 -21.04 27.02
N GLN A 970 -5.13 -22.36 27.12
CA GLN A 970 -3.89 -23.09 26.95
C GLN A 970 -3.64 -23.45 25.47
N PRO A 971 -2.39 -23.73 25.05
CA PRO A 971 -2.13 -24.19 23.68
C PRO A 971 -2.90 -25.46 23.27
N SER A 972 -3.24 -26.33 24.22
CA SER A 972 -4.05 -27.54 23.98
C SER A 972 -5.54 -27.26 23.75
N GLU A 973 -5.98 -26.04 23.96
CA GLU A 973 -7.37 -25.60 23.86
C GLU A 973 -7.66 -24.79 22.60
N GLN A 974 -6.63 -24.62 21.76
CA GLN A 974 -6.79 -24.01 20.44
C GLN A 974 -7.54 -24.96 19.52
N ILE A 975 -8.73 -24.54 19.09
CA ILE A 975 -9.61 -25.32 18.21
C ILE A 975 -9.42 -24.99 16.72
N LEU A 976 -8.92 -23.79 16.41
CA LEU A 976 -8.58 -23.35 15.06
C LEU A 976 -7.23 -22.62 15.07
N THR A 977 -6.35 -22.98 14.15
CA THR A 977 -5.02 -22.36 13.99
C THR A 977 -4.87 -21.84 12.56
N ALA A 978 -4.84 -20.51 12.42
CA ALA A 978 -4.78 -19.80 11.14
C ALA A 978 -5.71 -20.41 10.07
N ALA A 979 -6.92 -20.80 10.47
CA ALA A 979 -7.86 -21.51 9.61
C ALA A 979 -8.38 -20.57 8.51
N PRO A 980 -8.31 -20.95 7.21
CA PRO A 980 -8.77 -20.10 6.12
C PRO A 980 -10.28 -19.91 6.16
N VAL A 981 -10.72 -18.66 6.03
CA VAL A 981 -12.11 -18.28 5.88
C VAL A 981 -12.31 -17.40 4.66
N PHE A 982 -13.46 -17.52 4.01
CA PHE A 982 -13.82 -16.82 2.78
C PHE A 982 -15.10 -16.01 2.98
N ALA A 983 -15.31 -15.01 2.13
CA ALA A 983 -16.43 -14.08 2.26
C ALA A 983 -17.79 -14.77 2.43
N GLY A 984 -18.51 -14.39 3.48
CA GLY A 984 -19.81 -14.91 3.88
C GLY A 984 -19.76 -16.01 4.93
N LEU A 985 -20.95 -16.54 5.25
CA LEU A 985 -21.14 -17.57 6.27
C LEU A 985 -20.61 -18.93 5.83
N GLN A 986 -19.79 -19.54 6.68
CA GLN A 986 -19.24 -20.88 6.48
C GLN A 986 -19.08 -21.63 7.80
N THR A 987 -19.14 -22.96 7.76
CA THR A 987 -18.94 -23.83 8.93
C THR A 987 -17.53 -24.42 8.92
N LEU A 988 -16.79 -24.25 10.01
CA LEU A 988 -15.53 -24.93 10.28
C LEU A 988 -15.76 -25.99 11.36
N ASN A 989 -15.16 -27.17 11.21
CA ASN A 989 -15.24 -28.22 12.22
C ASN A 989 -13.95 -28.30 13.03
N TYR A 990 -14.06 -28.66 14.30
CA TYR A 990 -12.94 -28.87 15.21
C TYR A 990 -13.16 -30.11 16.08
N ASP A 991 -12.07 -30.71 16.54
CA ASP A 991 -12.09 -31.89 17.38
C ASP A 991 -12.49 -31.54 18.82
N LEU A 992 -13.25 -32.42 19.47
CA LEU A 992 -13.60 -32.29 20.89
C LEU A 992 -12.65 -33.13 21.76
N PRO A 993 -12.32 -32.68 22.99
CA PRO A 993 -11.56 -33.49 23.92
C PRO A 993 -12.37 -34.73 24.36
N GLU A 994 -11.67 -35.82 24.70
CA GLU A 994 -12.31 -37.07 25.18
C GLU A 994 -13.17 -36.85 26.43
N SER A 995 -12.79 -35.89 27.27
CA SER A 995 -13.54 -35.50 28.46
C SER A 995 -13.34 -34.02 28.78
N ALA A 996 -14.40 -33.33 29.20
CA ALA A 996 -14.33 -31.99 29.76
C ALA A 996 -15.43 -31.79 30.83
N PRO A 997 -15.22 -30.91 31.82
CA PRO A 997 -16.28 -30.47 32.72
C PRO A 997 -17.51 -29.94 31.97
N LEU A 998 -18.70 -30.35 32.41
CA LEU A 998 -19.95 -29.85 31.85
C LEU A 998 -20.28 -28.45 32.37
N GLY A 999 -20.97 -27.66 31.56
CA GLY A 999 -21.44 -26.31 31.89
C GLY A 999 -20.88 -25.22 30.98
N GLN A 1000 -21.10 -23.97 31.37
CA GLN A 1000 -20.70 -22.80 30.60
C GLN A 1000 -19.20 -22.51 30.76
N THR A 1001 -18.53 -22.16 29.66
CA THR A 1001 -17.14 -21.70 29.58
C THR A 1001 -16.99 -20.62 28.51
N ILE A 1002 -15.79 -20.10 28.30
CA ILE A 1002 -15.52 -18.99 27.37
C ILE A 1002 -14.69 -19.46 26.17
N ALA A 1003 -15.11 -19.02 24.99
CA ALA A 1003 -14.38 -19.13 23.75
C ALA A 1003 -13.87 -17.75 23.31
N ARG A 1004 -12.73 -17.72 22.63
CA ARG A 1004 -12.18 -16.53 21.97
C ARG A 1004 -11.99 -16.81 20.50
N VAL A 1005 -12.39 -15.87 19.64
CA VAL A 1005 -12.18 -15.95 18.19
C VAL A 1005 -11.44 -14.70 17.75
N ARG A 1006 -10.32 -14.89 17.04
CA ARG A 1006 -9.51 -13.82 16.47
C ARG A 1006 -9.48 -13.99 14.96
N LEU A 1007 -9.94 -12.97 14.25
CA LEU A 1007 -9.93 -12.91 12.79
C LEU A 1007 -8.86 -11.91 12.35
N SER A 1008 -8.02 -12.26 11.39
CA SER A 1008 -7.06 -11.30 10.79
C SER A 1008 -6.66 -11.71 9.38
N SER A 1009 -5.95 -10.84 8.67
CA SER A 1009 -5.42 -11.18 7.34
C SER A 1009 -4.32 -12.25 7.37
N VAL A 1010 -3.55 -12.32 8.46
CA VAL A 1010 -2.35 -13.18 8.57
C VAL A 1010 -2.62 -14.47 9.36
N GLY A 1011 -3.37 -14.39 10.47
CA GLY A 1011 -3.57 -15.49 11.41
C GLY A 1011 -2.32 -15.88 12.21
N GLY A 1012 -2.44 -16.92 13.03
CA GLY A 1012 -1.37 -17.44 13.88
C GLY A 1012 -1.18 -16.64 15.18
N TRP A 1013 -2.21 -15.94 15.63
CA TRP A 1013 -2.16 -15.14 16.85
C TRP A 1013 -2.29 -16.00 18.10
N GLN A 1014 -1.77 -15.51 19.22
CA GLN A 1014 -2.00 -16.08 20.54
C GLN A 1014 -3.37 -15.60 21.08
N PRO A 1015 -3.91 -16.18 22.17
CA PRO A 1015 -5.12 -15.66 22.81
C PRO A 1015 -4.93 -14.27 23.45
N THR A 1016 -3.70 -13.72 23.42
CA THR A 1016 -3.31 -12.40 23.93
C THR A 1016 -2.52 -11.61 22.87
N GLY A 1017 -2.28 -10.33 23.07
CA GLY A 1017 -1.43 -9.52 22.19
C GLY A 1017 -2.14 -8.81 21.04
N PHE A 1018 -1.43 -7.89 20.39
CA PHE A 1018 -1.92 -7.08 19.27
C PHE A 1018 -1.88 -7.83 17.93
N ALA A 1019 -2.94 -7.72 17.13
CA ALA A 1019 -2.96 -8.07 15.71
C ALA A 1019 -3.15 -6.84 14.82
N PHE A 1020 -2.48 -6.82 13.65
CA PHE A 1020 -2.43 -5.64 12.77
C PHE A 1020 -3.78 -5.13 12.27
N ASP A 1021 -4.66 -6.08 12.00
CA ASP A 1021 -5.97 -5.89 11.40
C ASP A 1021 -6.91 -6.97 11.90
N GLY A 1022 -8.20 -6.76 11.69
CA GLY A 1022 -9.21 -7.74 11.97
C GLY A 1022 -10.10 -7.40 13.16
N GLU A 1023 -10.46 -8.44 13.90
CA GLU A 1023 -11.41 -8.39 15.01
C GLU A 1023 -11.18 -9.53 16.00
N VAL A 1024 -11.50 -9.30 17.28
CA VAL A 1024 -11.60 -10.25 18.37
C VAL A 1024 -13.05 -10.26 18.84
N GLU A 1025 -13.62 -11.45 18.97
CA GLU A 1025 -14.92 -11.64 19.60
C GLU A 1025 -14.78 -12.75 20.66
N ASP A 1026 -15.40 -12.56 21.82
CA ASP A 1026 -15.45 -13.55 22.89
C ASP A 1026 -16.88 -14.11 23.07
N TYR A 1027 -17.01 -15.37 23.46
CA TYR A 1027 -18.32 -16.04 23.52
C TYR A 1027 -18.48 -16.94 24.74
N ALA A 1028 -19.59 -16.83 25.45
CA ALA A 1028 -19.99 -17.86 26.41
C ALA A 1028 -20.59 -19.09 25.70
N VAL A 1029 -19.89 -20.22 25.77
CA VAL A 1029 -20.30 -21.50 25.18
C VAL A 1029 -20.65 -22.52 26.25
N THR A 1030 -21.51 -23.51 25.93
CA THR A 1030 -21.94 -24.53 26.91
C THR A 1030 -21.53 -25.92 26.49
N VAL A 1031 -20.71 -26.57 27.32
CA VAL A 1031 -20.29 -27.96 27.19
C VAL A 1031 -21.33 -28.89 27.81
N GLN A 1032 -21.86 -29.82 27.02
CA GLN A 1032 -22.91 -30.76 27.41
C GLN A 1032 -22.45 -32.21 27.25
N ALA A 1033 -23.12 -33.14 27.93
CA ALA A 1033 -22.93 -34.56 27.69
C ALA A 1033 -23.74 -35.02 26.47
N ALA A 1034 -23.16 -35.87 25.64
CA ALA A 1034 -23.92 -36.58 24.62
C ALA A 1034 -24.90 -37.57 25.28
N VAL A 1035 -26.11 -37.70 24.72
CA VAL A 1035 -27.18 -38.58 25.24
C VAL A 1035 -27.38 -39.74 24.27
N ALA A 1036 -27.38 -40.98 24.77
CA ALA A 1036 -27.65 -42.15 23.93
C ALA A 1036 -29.08 -42.12 23.37
N PRO A 1037 -29.30 -42.57 22.12
CA PRO A 1037 -30.63 -42.62 21.54
C PRO A 1037 -31.51 -43.65 22.28
N ALA A 1038 -32.81 -43.37 22.38
CA ALA A 1038 -33.79 -44.27 23.00
C ALA A 1038 -35.13 -44.23 22.25
N ILE A 1039 -35.94 -45.29 22.37
CA ILE A 1039 -37.30 -45.31 21.83
C ILE A 1039 -38.23 -44.52 22.75
N GLU A 1040 -38.95 -43.56 22.18
CA GLU A 1040 -39.96 -42.77 22.87
C GLU A 1040 -41.34 -43.43 22.85
N SER A 1041 -41.73 -44.01 21.71
CA SER A 1041 -43.00 -44.75 21.60
C SER A 1041 -43.03 -45.76 20.47
N ILE A 1042 -43.87 -46.78 20.62
CA ILE A 1042 -44.21 -47.77 19.59
C ILE A 1042 -45.73 -47.81 19.47
N VAL A 1043 -46.24 -47.59 18.27
CA VAL A 1043 -47.68 -47.47 18.01
C VAL A 1043 -48.10 -48.48 16.93
N ILE A 1044 -49.14 -49.26 17.22
CA ILE A 1044 -49.73 -50.22 16.27
C ILE A 1044 -50.81 -49.50 15.46
N ASN A 1045 -50.79 -49.62 14.13
CA ASN A 1045 -51.81 -49.07 13.22
C ASN A 1045 -52.24 -47.63 13.55
N ASP A 1046 -51.29 -46.72 13.74
CA ASP A 1046 -51.56 -45.31 14.02
C ASP A 1046 -52.50 -45.09 15.26
N GLY A 1047 -52.49 -46.03 16.21
CA GLY A 1047 -53.21 -45.93 17.48
C GLY A 1047 -54.65 -46.45 17.46
N GLN A 1048 -55.08 -47.12 16.39
CA GLN A 1048 -56.41 -47.72 16.33
C GLN A 1048 -56.59 -48.81 17.41
N SER A 1049 -57.76 -48.86 18.04
CA SER A 1049 -58.09 -49.87 19.05
C SER A 1049 -58.34 -51.25 18.44
N GLN A 1050 -58.88 -51.31 17.22
CA GLN A 1050 -59.20 -52.57 16.55
C GLN A 1050 -57.95 -53.45 16.34
N ARG A 1051 -58.14 -54.76 16.38
CA ARG A 1051 -57.11 -55.78 16.14
C ARG A 1051 -57.52 -56.78 15.07
N SER A 1052 -58.61 -56.52 14.36
CA SER A 1052 -59.05 -57.28 13.21
C SER A 1052 -58.07 -57.22 12.03
N ARG A 1053 -57.37 -56.09 11.89
CA ARG A 1053 -56.32 -55.88 10.91
C ARG A 1053 -55.13 -55.17 11.55
N VAL A 1054 -53.92 -55.66 11.32
CA VAL A 1054 -52.67 -55.00 11.75
C VAL A 1054 -51.73 -54.94 10.56
N ASP A 1055 -51.54 -53.75 9.99
CA ASP A 1055 -50.80 -53.52 8.74
C ASP A 1055 -49.51 -52.71 8.90
N ARG A 1056 -49.29 -52.08 10.08
CA ARG A 1056 -48.05 -51.35 10.38
C ARG A 1056 -47.71 -51.24 11.86
N LEU A 1057 -46.45 -50.91 12.13
CA LEU A 1057 -45.96 -50.37 13.40
C LEU A 1057 -45.23 -49.05 13.16
N THR A 1058 -45.33 -48.11 14.09
CA THR A 1058 -44.61 -46.84 14.06
C THR A 1058 -43.76 -46.73 15.31
N VAL A 1059 -42.43 -46.65 15.16
CA VAL A 1059 -41.45 -46.48 16.24
C VAL A 1059 -40.92 -45.05 16.18
N THR A 1060 -41.09 -44.29 17.27
CA THR A 1060 -40.57 -42.92 17.40
C THR A 1060 -39.41 -42.92 18.37
N PHE A 1061 -38.27 -42.36 17.97
CA PHE A 1061 -37.09 -42.19 18.83
C PHE A 1061 -37.10 -40.83 19.55
N ASN A 1062 -36.41 -40.72 20.69
CA ASN A 1062 -36.32 -39.50 21.50
C ASN A 1062 -35.46 -38.39 20.88
N GLY A 1063 -34.88 -38.65 19.71
CA GLY A 1063 -34.07 -37.74 18.90
C GLY A 1063 -33.85 -38.30 17.50
N GLU A 1064 -33.04 -37.60 16.71
CA GLU A 1064 -32.62 -38.06 15.38
C GLU A 1064 -31.57 -39.18 15.50
N VAL A 1065 -31.81 -40.27 14.79
CA VAL A 1065 -30.97 -41.48 14.79
C VAL A 1065 -30.72 -41.98 13.37
N GLU A 1066 -29.55 -42.55 13.17
CA GLU A 1066 -29.20 -43.40 12.03
C GLU A 1066 -29.61 -44.83 12.34
N THR A 1067 -30.40 -45.45 11.45
CA THR A 1067 -30.88 -46.84 11.60
C THR A 1067 -31.14 -47.45 10.22
N SER A 1068 -31.25 -48.78 10.16
CA SER A 1068 -31.63 -49.53 8.95
C SER A 1068 -32.76 -50.52 9.24
N GLU A 1069 -33.26 -51.19 8.20
CA GLU A 1069 -34.29 -52.24 8.34
C GLU A 1069 -33.81 -53.39 9.22
N ASP A 1070 -32.51 -53.72 9.19
CA ASP A 1070 -31.88 -54.77 10.01
C ASP A 1070 -31.98 -54.50 11.53
N ALA A 1071 -32.25 -53.24 11.92
CA ALA A 1071 -32.49 -52.89 13.31
C ALA A 1071 -33.83 -53.42 13.83
N PHE A 1072 -34.77 -53.83 12.97
CA PHE A 1072 -36.13 -54.20 13.36
C PHE A 1072 -36.47 -55.63 12.96
N THR A 1073 -37.02 -56.40 13.89
CA THR A 1073 -37.52 -57.75 13.61
C THR A 1073 -38.90 -57.95 14.23
N VAL A 1074 -39.86 -58.43 13.45
CA VAL A 1074 -41.19 -58.80 13.96
C VAL A 1074 -41.38 -60.30 13.79
N ARG A 1075 -41.88 -60.99 14.83
CA ARG A 1075 -42.17 -62.42 14.77
C ARG A 1075 -43.50 -62.79 15.41
N ASP A 1076 -44.11 -63.85 14.92
CA ASP A 1076 -45.22 -64.54 15.60
C ASP A 1076 -44.67 -65.38 16.75
N ARG A 1077 -45.14 -65.14 17.97
CA ARG A 1077 -44.65 -65.79 19.20
C ARG A 1077 -45.01 -67.28 19.28
N ALA A 1078 -46.09 -67.71 18.63
CA ALA A 1078 -46.53 -69.11 18.69
C ALA A 1078 -45.80 -69.99 17.67
N THR A 1079 -45.49 -69.43 16.50
CA THR A 1079 -44.89 -70.18 15.39
C THR A 1079 -43.40 -69.88 15.19
N ASP A 1080 -42.88 -68.84 15.85
CA ASP A 1080 -41.54 -68.26 15.66
C ASP A 1080 -41.28 -67.85 14.20
N GLN A 1081 -42.34 -67.63 13.42
CA GLN A 1081 -42.24 -67.15 12.04
C GLN A 1081 -41.95 -65.65 12.03
N GLN A 1082 -40.83 -65.28 11.42
CA GLN A 1082 -40.48 -63.89 11.18
C GLN A 1082 -41.37 -63.27 10.10
N VAL A 1083 -41.69 -61.99 10.27
CA VAL A 1083 -42.42 -61.16 9.34
C VAL A 1083 -41.40 -60.34 8.56
N ASP A 1084 -41.40 -60.48 7.24
CA ASP A 1084 -40.59 -59.63 6.36
C ASP A 1084 -41.16 -58.21 6.39
N LEU A 1085 -40.28 -57.20 6.50
CA LEU A 1085 -40.66 -55.81 6.72
C LEU A 1085 -40.30 -54.94 5.52
N SER A 1086 -40.92 -53.76 5.46
CA SER A 1086 -40.43 -52.63 4.69
C SER A 1086 -40.41 -51.42 5.60
N LEU A 1087 -39.23 -50.79 5.70
CA LEU A 1087 -38.98 -49.64 6.55
C LEU A 1087 -39.09 -48.33 5.76
N ALA A 1088 -39.88 -47.39 6.28
CA ALA A 1088 -39.86 -45.99 5.89
C ALA A 1088 -39.39 -45.12 7.06
N ILE A 1089 -38.41 -44.27 6.84
CA ILE A 1089 -37.88 -43.32 7.83
C ILE A 1089 -38.32 -41.90 7.46
N ASP A 1090 -38.79 -41.16 8.46
CA ASP A 1090 -39.07 -39.73 8.37
C ASP A 1090 -38.49 -39.00 9.60
N VAL A 1091 -38.19 -37.71 9.48
CA VAL A 1091 -37.71 -36.88 10.61
C VAL A 1091 -38.70 -35.75 10.84
N GLN A 1092 -39.33 -35.74 12.01
CA GLN A 1092 -40.30 -34.72 12.41
C GLN A 1092 -39.90 -34.14 13.76
N ASP A 1093 -39.84 -32.81 13.85
CA ASP A 1093 -39.48 -32.07 15.08
C ASP A 1093 -38.18 -32.57 15.75
N GLY A 1094 -37.17 -32.94 14.95
CA GLY A 1094 -35.88 -33.42 15.43
C GLY A 1094 -35.88 -34.87 15.94
N LYS A 1095 -36.90 -35.67 15.59
CA LYS A 1095 -37.04 -37.08 15.98
C LYS A 1095 -37.19 -37.97 14.76
N THR A 1096 -36.51 -39.11 14.77
CA THR A 1096 -36.70 -40.15 13.75
C THR A 1096 -37.97 -40.95 14.01
N ILE A 1097 -38.80 -41.09 12.99
CA ILE A 1097 -40.00 -41.92 12.97
C ILE A 1097 -39.80 -43.06 11.97
N ALA A 1098 -39.73 -44.28 12.47
CA ALA A 1098 -39.61 -45.51 11.68
C ALA A 1098 -40.99 -46.18 11.53
N THR A 1099 -41.52 -46.16 10.31
CA THR A 1099 -42.76 -46.86 9.96
C THR A 1099 -42.43 -48.20 9.31
N LEU A 1100 -42.81 -49.28 10.00
CA LEU A 1100 -42.66 -50.66 9.55
C LEU A 1100 -43.97 -51.13 8.93
N THR A 1101 -43.94 -51.50 7.66
CA THR A 1101 -45.05 -52.19 6.98
C THR A 1101 -44.67 -53.63 6.68
N PHE A 1102 -45.65 -54.51 6.54
CA PHE A 1102 -45.41 -55.94 6.39
C PHE A 1102 -45.40 -56.37 4.92
N LEU A 1103 -44.48 -57.27 4.56
CA LEU A 1103 -44.38 -57.88 3.24
C LEU A 1103 -45.04 -59.28 3.20
N PRO A 1104 -45.40 -59.82 2.02
CA PRO A 1104 -46.05 -61.13 1.92
C PRO A 1104 -45.21 -62.27 2.51
N GLY A 1105 -45.79 -63.05 3.41
CA GLY A 1105 -45.11 -64.18 4.03
C GLY A 1105 -46.04 -65.09 4.82
N PRO A 1106 -45.54 -66.19 5.41
CA PRO A 1106 -46.35 -67.17 6.14
C PRO A 1106 -47.16 -66.59 7.32
N ALA A 1107 -46.63 -65.56 7.98
CA ALA A 1107 -47.25 -64.85 9.11
C ALA A 1107 -48.09 -63.63 8.70
N VAL A 1108 -48.21 -63.35 7.39
CA VAL A 1108 -48.92 -62.20 6.83
C VAL A 1108 -50.04 -62.70 5.90
N ALA A 1109 -51.19 -62.07 5.97
CA ALA A 1109 -52.30 -62.22 5.04
C ALA A 1109 -52.23 -61.10 3.99
N THR A 1110 -52.25 -61.48 2.72
CA THR A 1110 -52.35 -60.55 1.59
C THR A 1110 -53.78 -60.55 1.07
N ALA A 1111 -54.41 -59.40 1.14
CA ALA A 1111 -55.72 -59.13 0.57
C ALA A 1111 -55.67 -59.02 -0.96
N ALA A 1112 -56.82 -59.16 -1.63
CA ALA A 1112 -56.94 -58.99 -3.09
C ALA A 1112 -56.58 -57.57 -3.54
N THR A 1113 -56.80 -56.56 -2.69
CA THR A 1113 -56.34 -55.17 -2.85
C THR A 1113 -54.81 -54.98 -2.80
N GLY A 1114 -54.04 -56.02 -2.47
CA GLY A 1114 -52.60 -55.94 -2.26
C GLY A 1114 -52.20 -55.42 -0.88
N LEU A 1115 -53.17 -55.23 0.03
CA LEU A 1115 -52.92 -54.83 1.41
C LEU A 1115 -52.40 -56.02 2.23
N HIS A 1116 -51.41 -55.75 3.08
CA HIS A 1116 -50.78 -56.76 3.94
C HIS A 1116 -51.15 -56.53 5.38
N SER A 1117 -51.71 -57.55 6.03
CA SER A 1117 -51.99 -57.54 7.47
C SER A 1117 -51.36 -58.78 8.11
N LEU A 1118 -50.93 -58.67 9.36
CA LEU A 1118 -50.58 -59.84 10.15
C LEU A 1118 -51.75 -60.85 10.20
N ARG A 1119 -51.43 -62.14 10.27
CA ARG A 1119 -52.40 -63.22 10.54
C ARG A 1119 -52.77 -63.24 12.01
N ASP A 1120 -53.75 -64.06 12.40
CA ASP A 1120 -54.11 -64.11 13.82
C ASP A 1120 -52.99 -64.72 14.65
N GLY A 1121 -52.58 -64.00 15.69
CA GLY A 1121 -51.46 -64.41 16.54
C GLY A 1121 -51.01 -63.29 17.46
N ASN A 1122 -50.14 -63.65 18.40
CA ASN A 1122 -49.40 -62.69 19.24
C ASN A 1122 -48.06 -62.41 18.59
N TYR A 1123 -47.72 -61.14 18.46
CA TYR A 1123 -46.51 -60.73 17.76
C TYR A 1123 -45.57 -60.01 18.72
N GLU A 1124 -44.30 -60.05 18.37
CA GLU A 1124 -43.23 -59.39 19.11
C GLU A 1124 -42.35 -58.64 18.11
N LEU A 1125 -42.10 -57.36 18.38
CA LEU A 1125 -41.09 -56.53 17.72
C LEU A 1125 -39.82 -56.52 18.59
N THR A 1126 -38.66 -56.71 17.98
CA THR A 1126 -37.36 -56.42 18.60
C THR A 1126 -36.64 -55.35 17.79
N VAL A 1127 -36.19 -54.30 18.49
CA VAL A 1127 -35.33 -53.24 17.97
C VAL A 1127 -33.92 -53.44 18.51
N VAL A 1128 -32.94 -53.59 17.61
CA VAL A 1128 -31.53 -53.88 17.94
C VAL A 1128 -30.80 -52.58 18.25
N GLY A 1129 -30.46 -52.34 19.52
CA GLY A 1129 -29.90 -51.07 19.99
C GLY A 1129 -28.56 -50.71 19.34
N SER A 1130 -27.70 -51.70 19.06
CA SER A 1130 -26.42 -51.48 18.39
C SER A 1130 -26.52 -51.01 16.94
N LEU A 1131 -27.70 -51.10 16.33
CA LEU A 1131 -27.97 -50.66 14.95
C LEU A 1131 -28.76 -49.35 14.90
N VAL A 1132 -29.02 -48.74 16.05
CA VAL A 1132 -29.66 -47.44 16.20
C VAL A 1132 -28.66 -46.49 16.85
N THR A 1133 -28.14 -45.53 16.08
CA THR A 1133 -27.04 -44.65 16.54
C THR A 1133 -27.39 -43.17 16.43
N SER A 1134 -26.88 -42.35 17.35
CA SER A 1134 -26.84 -40.89 17.22
C SER A 1134 -25.37 -40.48 17.32
N GLY A 1135 -24.76 -40.20 16.16
CA GLY A 1135 -23.30 -40.08 16.06
C GLY A 1135 -22.59 -41.36 16.52
N PRO A 1136 -21.59 -41.28 17.42
CA PRO A 1136 -20.87 -42.46 17.91
C PRO A 1136 -21.63 -43.26 18.99
N LEU A 1137 -22.74 -42.74 19.50
CA LEU A 1137 -23.51 -43.40 20.57
C LEU A 1137 -24.57 -44.32 19.97
N ALA A 1138 -24.53 -45.59 20.34
CA ALA A 1138 -25.61 -46.54 20.07
C ALA A 1138 -26.67 -46.48 21.19
N MET A 1139 -27.89 -46.94 20.90
CA MET A 1139 -28.91 -47.18 21.93
C MET A 1139 -28.41 -48.27 22.89
N ASP A 1140 -28.52 -48.00 24.20
CA ASP A 1140 -27.84 -48.79 25.24
C ASP A 1140 -28.24 -50.28 25.26
N ASP A 1141 -29.51 -50.58 24.97
CA ASP A 1141 -30.09 -51.92 25.03
C ASP A 1141 -31.02 -52.20 23.83
N ASN A 1142 -31.21 -53.48 23.51
CA ASN A 1142 -32.28 -53.90 22.61
C ASN A 1142 -33.65 -53.69 23.28
N VAL A 1143 -34.64 -53.26 22.50
CA VAL A 1143 -36.02 -53.07 22.98
C VAL A 1143 -36.92 -54.14 22.38
N THR A 1144 -37.72 -54.79 23.21
CA THR A 1144 -38.74 -55.76 22.80
C THR A 1144 -40.14 -55.21 23.12
N PHE A 1145 -41.10 -55.39 22.20
CA PHE A 1145 -42.49 -54.93 22.32
C PHE A 1145 -43.45 -56.03 21.85
N GLY A 1146 -44.43 -56.38 22.67
CA GLY A 1146 -45.37 -57.50 22.42
C GLY A 1146 -45.07 -58.77 23.22
N ASP A 1147 -44.01 -58.76 24.04
CA ASP A 1147 -43.67 -59.84 24.98
C ASP A 1147 -44.47 -59.75 26.29
N GLN A 1148 -45.14 -58.62 26.53
CA GLN A 1148 -46.10 -58.42 27.62
C GLN A 1148 -47.53 -58.28 27.07
N ALA A 1149 -48.51 -58.81 27.82
CA ALA A 1149 -49.92 -58.73 27.44
C ALA A 1149 -50.45 -57.28 27.35
N SER A 1150 -49.82 -56.35 28.08
CA SER A 1150 -50.16 -54.92 28.09
C SER A 1150 -49.85 -54.20 26.78
N ASP A 1151 -48.93 -54.72 25.97
CA ASP A 1151 -48.51 -54.08 24.73
C ASP A 1151 -49.57 -54.20 23.64
N ALA A 1152 -50.50 -55.14 23.82
CA ALA A 1152 -51.60 -55.40 22.90
C ALA A 1152 -51.14 -55.61 21.44
N PHE A 1153 -49.93 -56.14 21.23
CA PHE A 1153 -49.41 -56.45 19.91
C PHE A 1153 -49.85 -57.84 19.46
N PHE A 1154 -51.05 -57.89 18.89
CA PHE A 1154 -51.64 -59.10 18.35
C PHE A 1154 -52.52 -58.74 17.16
N ARG A 1155 -52.97 -59.75 16.41
CA ARG A 1155 -54.05 -59.59 15.45
C ARG A 1155 -55.06 -60.68 15.73
N HIS A 1156 -56.34 -60.32 15.77
CA HIS A 1156 -57.45 -61.24 15.89
C HIS A 1156 -58.61 -60.76 15.01
N TYR A 1157 -58.80 -61.40 13.85
CA TYR A 1157 -59.81 -61.00 12.87
C TYR A 1157 -61.21 -60.99 13.48
N GLY A 1158 -61.88 -59.84 13.42
CA GLY A 1158 -63.17 -59.59 14.05
C GLY A 1158 -63.10 -58.85 15.39
N ASP A 1159 -61.94 -58.75 16.03
CA ASP A 1159 -61.77 -57.95 17.27
C ASP A 1159 -61.67 -56.46 16.91
N THR A 1160 -62.73 -55.71 17.22
CA THR A 1160 -62.89 -54.32 16.77
C THR A 1160 -62.60 -53.27 17.83
N ASP A 1161 -62.42 -53.66 19.09
CA ASP A 1161 -61.94 -52.77 20.18
C ASP A 1161 -60.63 -53.20 20.83
N GLY A 1162 -60.05 -54.31 20.40
CA GLY A 1162 -58.72 -54.77 20.79
C GLY A 1162 -58.68 -55.39 22.17
N ASP A 1163 -59.79 -55.89 22.68
CA ASP A 1163 -59.87 -56.50 24.03
C ASP A 1163 -59.45 -57.98 24.04
N ARG A 1164 -59.07 -58.51 22.88
CA ARG A 1164 -58.58 -59.87 22.59
C ARG A 1164 -59.66 -60.92 22.43
N ASP A 1165 -60.94 -60.57 22.44
CA ASP A 1165 -61.99 -61.50 22.04
C ASP A 1165 -62.84 -60.98 20.88
N VAL A 1166 -63.69 -61.84 20.34
CA VAL A 1166 -64.67 -61.47 19.32
C VAL A 1166 -66.04 -61.76 19.89
N ASP A 1167 -66.68 -60.76 20.51
CA ASP A 1167 -67.91 -60.94 21.28
C ASP A 1167 -69.15 -60.32 20.60
N GLY A 1168 -70.23 -60.20 21.37
CA GLY A 1168 -71.48 -59.62 20.88
C GLY A 1168 -71.37 -58.15 20.45
N GLN A 1169 -70.42 -57.40 21.00
CA GLN A 1169 -70.14 -56.02 20.62
C GLN A 1169 -69.45 -55.96 19.25
N ASP A 1170 -68.47 -56.82 19.02
CA ASP A 1170 -67.83 -56.96 17.71
C ASP A 1170 -68.81 -57.41 16.64
N TYR A 1171 -69.66 -58.38 16.96
CA TYR A 1171 -70.70 -58.84 16.05
C TYR A 1171 -71.68 -57.73 15.69
N GLY A 1172 -72.03 -56.89 16.68
CA GLY A 1172 -72.85 -55.69 16.46
C GLY A 1172 -72.17 -54.73 15.48
N ARG A 1173 -70.87 -54.49 15.62
CA ARG A 1173 -70.09 -53.61 14.73
C ARG A 1173 -69.85 -54.24 13.35
N PHE A 1174 -69.68 -55.55 13.26
CA PHE A 1174 -69.64 -56.29 11.99
C PHE A 1174 -70.96 -56.16 11.24
N GLY A 1175 -72.09 -56.34 11.93
CA GLY A 1175 -73.42 -56.16 11.35
C GLY A 1175 -73.67 -54.75 10.81
N LEU A 1176 -73.00 -53.72 11.38
CA LEU A 1176 -73.05 -52.35 10.86
C LEU A 1176 -72.26 -52.15 9.57
N THR A 1177 -71.34 -53.05 9.20
CA THR A 1177 -70.60 -52.96 7.93
C THR A 1177 -70.98 -54.05 6.93
N PHE A 1178 -71.76 -55.06 7.33
CA PHE A 1178 -72.15 -56.17 6.45
C PHE A 1178 -72.94 -55.69 5.22
N LEU A 1179 -72.55 -56.19 4.04
CA LEU A 1179 -72.98 -55.80 2.69
C LEU A 1179 -72.67 -54.33 2.34
N ARG A 1180 -71.68 -53.70 2.99
CA ARG A 1180 -71.20 -52.36 2.65
C ARG A 1180 -69.88 -52.43 1.88
N SER A 1181 -69.66 -51.41 1.05
CA SER A 1181 -68.45 -51.16 0.28
C SER A 1181 -67.78 -49.84 0.73
N PRO A 1182 -66.54 -49.53 0.31
CA PRO A 1182 -65.86 -48.28 0.67
C PRO A 1182 -66.61 -46.99 0.36
N THR A 1183 -67.60 -47.03 -0.55
CA THR A 1183 -68.44 -45.86 -0.88
C THR A 1183 -69.62 -45.66 0.06
N ASP A 1184 -69.90 -46.62 0.95
CA ASP A 1184 -71.02 -46.58 1.89
C ASP A 1184 -70.59 -46.03 3.25
N ASP A 1185 -71.41 -45.13 3.82
CA ASP A 1185 -71.19 -44.61 5.18
C ASP A 1185 -71.13 -45.77 6.19
N GLY A 1186 -70.07 -45.80 7.00
CA GLY A 1186 -69.86 -46.82 8.03
C GLY A 1186 -69.33 -48.17 7.53
N PHE A 1187 -68.77 -48.22 6.32
CA PHE A 1187 -67.86 -49.28 5.90
C PHE A 1187 -66.64 -49.35 6.82
N ARG A 1188 -66.26 -50.57 7.21
CA ARG A 1188 -65.07 -50.85 8.03
C ARG A 1188 -64.14 -51.78 7.28
N ALA A 1189 -63.09 -51.20 6.72
CA ALA A 1189 -62.09 -51.94 5.95
C ALA A 1189 -61.35 -53.00 6.81
N ASP A 1190 -61.26 -52.81 8.13
CA ASP A 1190 -60.67 -53.75 9.06
C ASP A 1190 -61.47 -55.07 9.19
N LEU A 1191 -62.73 -55.07 8.73
CA LEU A 1191 -63.64 -56.22 8.71
C LEU A 1191 -63.90 -56.75 7.28
N ASP A 1192 -63.11 -56.30 6.31
CA ASP A 1192 -63.00 -56.86 4.98
C ASP A 1192 -61.74 -57.77 4.97
N SER A 1193 -61.96 -59.08 5.12
CA SER A 1193 -60.92 -60.07 5.41
C SER A 1193 -60.14 -60.53 4.19
N ASP A 1194 -60.82 -60.65 3.06
CA ASP A 1194 -60.18 -61.00 1.79
C ASP A 1194 -59.84 -59.76 0.96
N GLY A 1195 -60.32 -58.59 1.39
CA GLY A 1195 -59.92 -57.29 0.91
C GLY A 1195 -60.33 -57.08 -0.53
N ASP A 1196 -61.52 -57.55 -0.90
CA ASP A 1196 -62.10 -57.36 -2.23
C ASP A 1196 -62.98 -56.09 -2.33
N ASN A 1197 -63.03 -55.30 -1.24
CA ASN A 1197 -63.75 -54.04 -1.07
C ASN A 1197 -65.27 -54.19 -0.94
N ASP A 1198 -65.75 -55.31 -0.41
CA ASP A 1198 -67.01 -55.35 0.30
C ASP A 1198 -66.87 -56.16 1.60
N VAL A 1199 -67.86 -56.08 2.49
CA VAL A 1199 -67.91 -56.97 3.66
C VAL A 1199 -69.08 -57.91 3.46
N ASP A 1200 -68.83 -59.14 3.01
CA ASP A 1200 -69.87 -60.04 2.55
C ASP A 1200 -69.91 -61.38 3.33
N GLY A 1201 -70.57 -62.38 2.75
CA GLY A 1201 -70.70 -63.70 3.35
C GLY A 1201 -69.37 -64.41 3.60
N GLN A 1202 -68.31 -64.07 2.86
CA GLN A 1202 -66.96 -64.62 3.03
C GLN A 1202 -66.31 -64.06 4.29
N ASP A 1203 -66.43 -62.74 4.52
CA ASP A 1203 -65.94 -62.07 5.72
C ASP A 1203 -66.70 -62.51 6.94
N TYR A 1204 -68.03 -62.62 6.82
CA TYR A 1204 -68.87 -63.16 7.89
C TYR A 1204 -68.49 -64.60 8.20
N GLY A 1205 -68.17 -65.40 7.18
CA GLY A 1205 -67.66 -66.76 7.34
C GLY A 1205 -66.38 -66.79 8.17
N ARG A 1206 -65.43 -65.89 7.91
CA ARG A 1206 -64.18 -65.77 8.67
C ARG A 1206 -64.40 -65.20 10.07
N PHE A 1207 -65.24 -64.19 10.22
CA PHE A 1207 -65.63 -63.62 11.51
C PHE A 1207 -66.29 -64.69 12.40
N GLY A 1208 -67.25 -65.45 11.86
CA GLY A 1208 -67.99 -66.49 12.56
C GLY A 1208 -67.12 -67.62 13.11
N THR A 1209 -65.95 -67.88 12.52
CA THR A 1209 -65.00 -68.86 13.07
C THR A 1209 -64.29 -68.38 14.35
N ARG A 1210 -64.36 -67.09 14.66
CA ARG A 1210 -63.73 -66.43 15.82
C ARG A 1210 -64.76 -65.89 16.81
N PHE A 1211 -66.01 -65.72 16.40
CA PHE A 1211 -67.09 -65.31 17.29
C PHE A 1211 -67.20 -66.17 18.56
N LEU A 1212 -67.26 -65.51 19.71
CA LEU A 1212 -67.20 -66.04 21.07
C LEU A 1212 -65.89 -66.78 21.41
N LYS A 1213 -64.79 -66.44 20.74
CA LYS A 1213 -63.43 -66.91 21.07
C LYS A 1213 -62.55 -65.74 21.49
N ARG A 1214 -61.58 -66.08 22.34
CA ARG A 1214 -60.54 -65.19 22.82
C ARG A 1214 -59.19 -65.65 22.30
N LEU A 1215 -58.32 -64.70 21.97
CA LEU A 1215 -56.91 -64.95 21.70
C LEU A 1215 -56.12 -64.90 23.01
N ASP A 1216 -55.73 -66.07 23.51
CA ASP A 1216 -54.84 -66.19 24.67
C ASP A 1216 -53.47 -65.57 24.35
N PHE A 1217 -52.79 -65.04 25.38
CA PHE A 1217 -51.48 -64.38 25.25
C PHE A 1217 -50.32 -65.37 25.21
#